data_AF-A0AA87DS80-F1
#
_entry.id   AF-A0AA87DS80-F1
#
_cell.length_a   1.000
_cell.length_b   1.000
_cell.length_c   1.000
_cell.angle_alpha   90.00
_cell.angle_beta   90.00
_cell.angle_gamma   90.00
#
_symmetry.space_group_name_H-M   'P 1'
#
loop_
_entity.id
_entity.type
_entity.pdbx_description
1 polymer ?
#
loop_
_entity_poly.entity_id
_entity_poly.type
_entity_poly.pdbx_seq_one_letter_code
_entity_poly.pdbx_strand_id
1 'polypeptide(L)'
;MTSDVTALTFLSLFLPFLAALAAPALVKRFGHNAAWIIAIAPAIAFVHFALMLPQIAAGGVVTGGYAWVPSFNLSFSWFIDGLSLTFALLITGIGVLIVLYAGGYMKGHPQQGRFLSFLLLFMGAMLGVVVSDSLLMLFVFWELTSITSFLLIGFDHERAASRRAALQALVVTGGGGLLLLAGLIFIWDISGLTQLSMLVRGGDILRDSPFYLAALLLVLGGAFTKSAQFPFHFWLPNAMEAPTPVSAYLHSATMVKAGVYLLMRLNPVLGDTAAWQILLPFFGGLTMLTGALLAVRQTDLKLMLAYTTVSSLGLLVMLTGFGSDHAIEAAVLYLVAHSLFKGALFMVAGIIDHETGTRDVTKLAGLRKAMPITFAAALAAAISMAGLPPFFGFLAKEEIYYALAHGNPRAVLFTGIAILGNGLMFAVAFAVGLKPFLGKPVKTPKHAHEGPPLLWLGPALLALKGLTTALFAGIAHFYISTPMASAIAGEPRPVEISLIPHIGLPLSLSLLTIALGIALYTQLSRVRSLMDRSFKALGAGPDRGFDVFIETLVRMSFHVTRLIQPGRLEFYVTATFAVIAAVLLVPLFLYDELPSIPAWPHDMPIHELTFIVIAVAGLLAVLTASSRLTAIIALGIQGFAVAVIFLLFGAPDLSFTQFMVETLSVVILTLVMTRLRLSPSDHRGLGQKLLDSTIAIACGTGFALFLMRATQASFDNRLTDFYNTYSKVIAHGANVVNVIIVDFRGTDTLGEIAVVMITGLAILALIRIRPAAVLKGPAKTVKKKGART
;
A
#
# COMPACT_ATOMS: atom_id res chain seq x y z
N MET A 1 -26.90 21.64 -23.38
CA MET A 1 -27.54 20.35 -23.03
C MET A 1 -26.53 19.28 -22.65
N THR A 2 -25.59 18.83 -23.51
CA THR A 2 -24.57 17.84 -23.11
C THR A 2 -23.53 18.40 -22.12
N SER A 3 -23.13 19.66 -22.28
CA SER A 3 -22.26 20.39 -21.33
C SER A 3 -22.81 20.44 -19.91
N ASP A 4 -24.13 20.59 -19.77
CA ASP A 4 -24.81 20.76 -18.48
C ASP A 4 -24.82 19.44 -17.69
N VAL A 5 -25.05 18.31 -18.36
CA VAL A 5 -25.05 16.97 -17.74
C VAL A 5 -23.65 16.56 -17.28
N THR A 6 -22.61 16.86 -18.06
CA THR A 6 -21.22 16.61 -17.70
C THR A 6 -20.80 17.41 -16.47
N ALA A 7 -21.16 18.70 -16.41
CA ALA A 7 -20.92 19.54 -15.24
C ALA A 7 -21.67 19.03 -13.99
N LEU A 8 -22.95 18.67 -14.13
CA LEU A 8 -23.75 18.12 -13.01
C LEU A 8 -23.21 16.80 -12.48
N THR A 9 -22.73 15.92 -13.37
CA THR A 9 -22.10 14.64 -12.98
C THR A 9 -20.81 14.88 -12.23
N PHE A 10 -19.94 15.76 -12.76
CA PHE A 10 -18.71 16.13 -12.08
C PHE A 10 -18.99 16.74 -10.70
N LEU A 11 -19.91 17.70 -10.58
CA LEU A 11 -20.31 18.25 -9.29
C LEU A 11 -20.81 17.17 -8.33
N SER A 12 -21.69 16.27 -8.80
CA SER A 12 -22.24 15.18 -7.98
C SER A 12 -21.17 14.22 -7.46
N LEU A 13 -20.13 13.93 -8.24
CA LEU A 13 -18.98 13.14 -7.81
C LEU A 13 -18.16 13.83 -6.71
N PHE A 14 -18.07 15.17 -6.76
CA PHE A 14 -17.29 15.95 -5.80
C PHE A 14 -18.09 16.44 -4.58
N LEU A 15 -19.42 16.33 -4.58
CA LEU A 15 -20.28 16.72 -3.46
C LEU A 15 -19.87 16.09 -2.12
N PRO A 16 -19.53 14.77 -2.02
CA PRO A 16 -19.04 14.21 -0.77
C PRO A 16 -17.75 14.86 -0.28
N PHE A 17 -16.81 15.19 -1.17
CA PHE A 17 -15.56 15.87 -0.79
C PHE A 17 -15.83 17.30 -0.29
N LEU A 18 -16.72 18.05 -0.95
CA LEU A 18 -17.12 19.40 -0.51
C LEU A 18 -17.83 19.34 0.85
N ALA A 19 -18.73 18.39 1.04
CA ALA A 19 -19.40 18.16 2.32
C ALA A 19 -18.42 17.75 3.42
N ALA A 20 -17.37 16.98 3.09
CA ALA A 20 -16.32 16.61 4.03
C ALA A 20 -15.57 17.83 4.57
N LEU A 21 -15.27 18.82 3.71
CA LEU A 21 -14.63 20.08 4.11
C LEU A 21 -15.54 20.91 5.02
N ALA A 22 -16.83 20.95 4.72
CA ALA A 22 -17.81 21.70 5.51
C ALA A 22 -18.19 21.03 6.84
N ALA A 23 -18.03 19.70 6.97
CA ALA A 23 -18.53 18.92 8.10
C ALA A 23 -18.07 19.43 9.48
N PRO A 24 -16.77 19.76 9.72
CA PRO A 24 -16.33 20.26 11.02
C PRO A 24 -16.98 21.60 11.41
N ALA A 25 -17.12 22.52 10.46
CA ALA A 25 -17.74 23.82 10.69
C ALA A 25 -19.25 23.70 10.97
N LEU A 26 -19.95 22.85 10.22
CA LEU A 26 -21.38 22.58 10.42
C LEU A 26 -21.66 21.91 11.76
N VAL A 27 -20.85 20.92 12.16
CA VAL A 27 -20.99 20.27 13.48
C VAL A 27 -20.70 21.26 14.61
N LYS A 28 -19.71 22.15 14.46
CA LYS A 28 -19.45 23.19 15.47
C LYS A 28 -20.65 24.13 15.66
N ARG A 29 -21.42 24.41 14.60
CA ARG A 29 -22.58 25.33 14.65
C ARG A 29 -23.88 24.65 15.06
N PHE A 30 -24.15 23.44 14.58
CA PHE A 30 -25.45 22.76 14.72
C PHE A 30 -25.38 21.47 15.56
N GLY A 31 -24.22 21.13 16.12
CA GLY A 31 -24.02 19.91 16.91
C GLY A 31 -24.33 18.65 16.11
N HIS A 32 -25.00 17.68 16.75
CA HIS A 32 -25.37 16.42 16.11
C HIS A 32 -26.40 16.57 14.99
N ASN A 33 -27.19 17.65 14.98
CA ASN A 33 -28.19 17.92 13.94
C ASN A 33 -27.56 18.32 12.61
N ALA A 34 -26.28 18.70 12.60
CA ALA A 34 -25.53 18.92 11.37
C ALA A 34 -25.56 17.72 10.42
N ALA A 35 -25.71 16.49 10.94
CA ALA A 35 -25.84 15.28 10.14
C ALA A 35 -26.99 15.35 9.12
N TRP A 36 -28.12 16.00 9.44
CA TRP A 36 -29.22 16.19 8.49
C TRP A 36 -28.83 17.06 7.31
N ILE A 37 -28.13 18.16 7.56
CA ILE A 37 -27.66 19.10 6.53
C ILE A 37 -26.57 18.42 5.68
N ILE A 38 -25.62 17.77 6.33
CA ILE A 38 -24.50 17.08 5.67
C ILE A 38 -25.01 15.93 4.80
N ALA A 39 -26.06 15.22 5.20
CA ALA A 39 -26.67 14.13 4.43
C ALA A 39 -27.33 14.59 3.11
N ILE A 40 -27.56 15.90 2.93
CA ILE A 40 -28.10 16.45 1.67
C ILE A 40 -27.12 16.23 0.51
N ALA A 41 -25.82 16.37 0.73
CA ALA A 41 -24.81 16.15 -0.32
C ALA A 41 -24.88 14.74 -0.95
N PRO A 42 -24.81 13.64 -0.17
CA PRO A 42 -24.99 12.31 -0.74
C PRO A 42 -26.42 12.05 -1.25
N ALA A 43 -27.44 12.72 -0.70
CA ALA A 43 -28.81 12.60 -1.21
C ALA A 43 -28.96 13.21 -2.62
N ILE A 44 -28.35 14.38 -2.87
CA ILE A 44 -28.31 14.99 -4.20
C ILE A 44 -27.56 14.09 -5.18
N ALA A 45 -26.40 13.55 -4.77
CA ALA A 45 -25.66 12.59 -5.60
C ALA A 45 -26.51 11.34 -5.90
N PHE A 46 -27.22 10.79 -4.91
CA PHE A 46 -28.13 9.66 -5.10
C PHE A 46 -29.23 9.96 -6.12
N VAL A 47 -29.86 11.14 -6.03
CA VAL A 47 -30.89 11.57 -6.99
C VAL A 47 -30.31 11.70 -8.39
N HIS A 48 -29.13 12.32 -8.54
CA HIS A 48 -28.44 12.45 -9.84
C HIS A 48 -28.23 11.10 -10.52
N PHE A 49 -27.72 10.10 -9.78
CA PHE A 49 -27.57 8.75 -10.32
C PHE A 49 -28.91 8.06 -10.57
N ALA A 50 -29.90 8.24 -9.69
CA ALA A 50 -31.22 7.62 -9.86
C ALA A 50 -31.94 8.11 -11.13
N LEU A 51 -31.70 9.36 -11.54
CA LEU A 51 -32.23 9.91 -12.79
C LEU A 51 -31.64 9.24 -14.05
N MET A 52 -30.50 8.55 -13.94
CA MET A 52 -29.90 7.78 -15.04
C MET A 52 -30.49 6.37 -15.20
N LEU A 53 -31.30 5.89 -14.23
CA LEU A 53 -31.87 4.54 -14.28
C LEU A 53 -32.63 4.21 -15.57
N PRO A 54 -33.50 5.09 -16.13
CA PRO A 54 -34.23 4.77 -17.35
C PRO A 54 -33.31 4.59 -18.56
N GLN A 55 -32.27 5.44 -18.69
CA GLN A 55 -31.31 5.36 -19.79
C GLN A 55 -30.47 4.08 -19.71
N ILE A 56 -30.00 3.72 -18.52
CA ILE A 56 -29.20 2.50 -18.31
C ILE A 56 -30.05 1.24 -18.42
N ALA A 57 -31.31 1.26 -17.97
CA ALA A 57 -32.26 0.15 -18.14
C ALA A 57 -32.58 -0.14 -19.62
N ALA A 58 -32.53 0.89 -20.47
CA ALA A 58 -32.66 0.74 -21.93
C ALA A 58 -31.37 0.23 -22.62
N GLY A 59 -30.32 -0.12 -21.86
CA GLY A 59 -29.03 -0.58 -22.41
C GLY A 59 -28.07 0.55 -22.77
N GLY A 60 -28.40 1.80 -22.43
CA GLY A 60 -27.50 2.93 -22.62
C GLY A 60 -26.30 2.90 -21.66
N VAL A 61 -25.25 3.64 -22.02
CA VAL A 61 -24.11 3.93 -21.14
C VAL A 61 -23.87 5.43 -21.14
N VAL A 62 -23.42 5.98 -20.01
CA VAL A 62 -23.08 7.39 -19.85
C VAL A 62 -21.58 7.51 -19.64
N THR A 63 -20.91 8.12 -20.61
CA THR A 63 -19.47 8.43 -20.54
C THR A 63 -19.24 9.94 -20.60
N GLY A 64 -18.12 10.40 -20.07
CA GLY A 64 -17.75 11.81 -20.07
C GLY A 64 -16.59 12.07 -19.12
N GLY A 65 -16.08 13.31 -19.11
CA GLY A 65 -15.01 13.67 -18.18
C GLY A 65 -14.30 14.97 -18.49
N TYR A 66 -13.35 15.29 -17.63
CA TYR A 66 -12.42 16.42 -17.80
C TYR A 66 -10.98 15.92 -17.77
N ALA A 67 -10.17 16.33 -18.75
CA ALA A 67 -8.73 16.03 -18.73
C ALA A 67 -8.05 16.76 -17.57
N TRP A 68 -7.25 16.05 -16.78
CA TRP A 68 -6.50 16.66 -15.67
C TRP A 68 -5.02 16.79 -16.03
N VAL A 69 -4.37 15.68 -16.41
CA VAL A 69 -2.98 15.65 -16.85
C VAL A 69 -2.86 14.85 -18.15
N PRO A 70 -3.07 15.50 -19.32
CA PRO A 70 -3.09 14.83 -20.61
C PRO A 70 -1.80 14.07 -20.96
N SER A 71 -0.63 14.59 -20.54
CA SER A 71 0.67 13.94 -20.79
C SER A 71 0.80 12.55 -20.14
N PHE A 72 0.01 12.28 -19.10
CA PHE A 72 -0.07 10.97 -18.43
C PHE A 72 -1.38 10.24 -18.73
N ASN A 73 -2.16 10.69 -19.72
CA ASN A 73 -3.50 10.17 -20.03
C ASN A 73 -4.44 10.10 -18.81
N LEU A 74 -4.30 11.08 -17.92
CA LEU A 74 -4.99 11.10 -16.64
C LEU A 74 -6.14 12.10 -16.68
N SER A 75 -7.36 11.61 -16.46
CA SER A 75 -8.59 12.39 -16.61
C SER A 75 -9.64 12.01 -15.56
N PHE A 76 -10.39 13.00 -15.08
CA PHE A 76 -11.60 12.78 -14.31
C PHE A 76 -12.72 12.34 -15.25
N SER A 77 -12.60 11.11 -15.77
CA SER A 77 -13.59 10.48 -16.64
C SER A 77 -14.43 9.45 -15.91
N TRP A 78 -15.67 9.30 -16.36
CA TRP A 78 -16.61 8.32 -15.82
C TRP A 78 -17.16 7.39 -16.90
N PHE A 79 -17.35 6.14 -16.51
CA PHE A 79 -17.98 5.08 -17.27
C PHE A 79 -19.14 4.54 -16.45
N ILE A 80 -20.34 5.06 -16.73
CA ILE A 80 -21.56 4.74 -16.00
C ILE A 80 -22.43 3.81 -16.84
N ASP A 81 -22.60 2.59 -16.36
CA ASP A 81 -23.36 1.48 -16.90
C ASP A 81 -24.12 0.78 -15.76
N GLY A 82 -24.77 -0.36 -16.02
CA GLY A 82 -25.58 -1.05 -14.99
C GLY A 82 -24.80 -1.42 -13.73
N LEU A 83 -23.53 -1.80 -13.85
CA LEU A 83 -22.69 -2.16 -12.72
C LEU A 83 -22.31 -0.95 -11.87
N SER A 84 -21.68 0.05 -12.48
CA SER A 84 -21.23 1.27 -11.78
C SER A 84 -22.41 2.08 -11.23
N LEU A 85 -23.53 2.16 -11.94
CA LEU A 85 -24.72 2.86 -11.48
C LEU A 85 -25.30 2.21 -10.22
N THR A 86 -25.42 0.88 -10.21
CA THR A 86 -25.90 0.14 -9.04
C THR A 86 -25.02 0.40 -7.83
N PHE A 87 -23.69 0.36 -8.00
CA PHE A 87 -22.75 0.70 -6.95
C PHE A 87 -22.86 2.15 -6.50
N ALA A 88 -22.99 3.11 -7.42
CA ALA A 88 -23.14 4.52 -7.09
C ALA A 88 -24.41 4.77 -6.24
N LEU A 89 -25.53 4.12 -6.58
CA LEU A 89 -26.78 4.16 -5.81
C LEU A 89 -26.64 3.52 -4.43
N LEU A 90 -25.94 2.39 -4.32
CA LEU A 90 -25.66 1.76 -3.03
C LEU A 90 -24.76 2.64 -2.14
N ILE A 91 -23.67 3.18 -2.70
CA ILE A 91 -22.71 4.03 -1.99
C ILE A 91 -23.38 5.30 -1.48
N THR A 92 -24.13 6.00 -2.33
CA THR A 92 -24.78 7.28 -1.98
C THR A 92 -26.03 7.05 -1.12
N GLY A 93 -26.89 6.10 -1.47
CA GLY A 93 -28.14 5.80 -0.75
C GLY A 93 -27.90 5.27 0.66
N ILE A 94 -27.06 4.23 0.81
CA ILE A 94 -26.66 3.75 2.14
C ILE A 94 -25.80 4.82 2.85
N GLY A 95 -25.02 5.60 2.09
CA GLY A 95 -24.24 6.73 2.59
C GLY A 95 -25.08 7.78 3.32
N VAL A 96 -26.24 8.18 2.76
CA VAL A 96 -27.21 9.08 3.42
C VAL A 96 -27.61 8.51 4.78
N LEU A 97 -28.03 7.24 4.82
CA LEU A 97 -28.49 6.59 6.06
C LEU A 97 -27.37 6.48 7.09
N ILE A 98 -26.14 6.20 6.66
CA ILE A 98 -24.97 6.12 7.52
C ILE A 98 -24.58 7.49 8.08
N VAL A 99 -24.65 8.56 7.30
CA VAL A 99 -24.35 9.92 7.78
C VAL A 99 -25.35 10.32 8.88
N LEU A 100 -26.63 10.03 8.68
CA LEU A 100 -27.66 10.25 9.70
C LEU A 100 -27.42 9.39 10.94
N TYR A 101 -27.15 8.10 10.74
CA TYR A 101 -26.84 7.15 11.82
C TYR A 101 -25.62 7.58 12.63
N ALA A 102 -24.53 8.00 11.96
CA ALA A 102 -23.33 8.54 12.58
C ALA A 102 -23.62 9.81 13.39
N GLY A 103 -24.53 10.66 12.90
CA GLY A 103 -25.02 11.84 13.63
C GLY A 103 -25.58 11.51 15.00
N GLY A 104 -26.45 10.49 15.07
CA GLY A 104 -27.03 9.99 16.32
C GLY A 104 -26.04 9.22 17.18
N TYR A 105 -25.24 8.33 16.58
CA TYR A 105 -24.30 7.44 17.28
C TYR A 105 -23.13 8.21 17.92
N MET A 106 -22.64 9.26 17.26
CA MET A 106 -21.52 10.08 17.76
C MET A 106 -21.97 11.31 18.55
N LYS A 107 -23.25 11.36 18.99
CA LYS A 107 -23.81 12.51 19.69
C LYS A 107 -22.99 12.85 20.94
N GLY A 108 -22.48 14.09 20.97
CA GLY A 108 -21.69 14.60 22.09
C GLY A 108 -20.19 14.30 22.03
N HIS A 109 -19.73 13.56 21.01
CA HIS A 109 -18.30 13.31 20.83
C HIS A 109 -17.55 14.56 20.33
N PRO A 110 -16.44 14.98 20.96
CA PRO A 110 -15.77 16.25 20.63
C PRO A 110 -15.25 16.33 19.18
N GLN A 111 -14.97 15.18 18.58
CA GLN A 111 -14.45 15.07 17.21
C GLN A 111 -15.49 14.57 16.19
N GLN A 112 -16.79 14.73 16.47
CA GLN A 112 -17.87 14.31 15.56
C GLN A 112 -17.74 14.92 14.15
N GLY A 113 -17.33 16.18 14.04
CA GLY A 113 -17.10 16.84 12.75
C GLY A 113 -15.96 16.22 11.94
N ARG A 114 -14.86 15.84 12.60
CA ARG A 114 -13.73 15.13 11.99
C ARG A 114 -14.15 13.73 11.52
N PHE A 115 -14.95 13.03 12.31
CA PHE A 115 -15.48 11.72 11.98
C PHE A 115 -16.34 11.76 10.70
N LEU A 116 -17.30 12.68 10.63
CA LEU A 116 -18.16 12.85 9.44
C LEU A 116 -17.34 13.29 8.22
N SER A 117 -16.33 14.13 8.40
CA SER A 117 -15.41 14.51 7.32
C SER A 117 -14.71 13.30 6.71
N PHE A 118 -14.08 12.44 7.52
CA PHE A 118 -13.42 11.23 7.04
C PHE A 118 -14.39 10.26 6.36
N LEU A 119 -15.61 10.14 6.87
CA LEU A 119 -16.65 9.27 6.31
C LEU A 119 -17.07 9.74 4.90
N LEU A 120 -17.17 11.05 4.69
CA LEU A 120 -17.52 11.65 3.40
C LEU A 120 -16.36 11.64 2.41
N LEU A 121 -15.11 11.85 2.86
CA LEU A 121 -13.92 11.64 2.03
C LEU A 121 -13.89 10.20 1.50
N PHE A 122 -14.14 9.23 2.38
CA PHE A 122 -14.22 7.82 2.01
C PHE A 122 -15.35 7.54 1.02
N MET A 123 -16.54 8.15 1.22
CA MET A 123 -17.66 8.05 0.29
C MET A 123 -17.33 8.59 -1.10
N GLY A 124 -16.72 9.78 -1.19
CA GLY A 124 -16.28 10.37 -2.45
C GLY A 124 -15.24 9.49 -3.14
N ALA A 125 -14.28 8.95 -2.38
CA ALA A 125 -13.27 8.03 -2.92
C ALA A 125 -13.90 6.76 -3.49
N MET A 126 -14.84 6.15 -2.76
CA MET A 126 -15.55 4.96 -3.22
C MET A 126 -16.40 5.23 -4.46
N LEU A 127 -17.07 6.38 -4.51
CA LEU A 127 -17.83 6.80 -5.68
C LEU A 127 -16.89 6.96 -6.89
N GLY A 128 -15.73 7.59 -6.69
CA GLY A 128 -14.66 7.70 -7.68
C GLY A 128 -14.20 6.33 -8.21
N VAL A 129 -13.94 5.34 -7.33
CA VAL A 129 -13.53 3.98 -7.75
C VAL A 129 -14.55 3.36 -8.70
N VAL A 130 -15.85 3.48 -8.41
CA VAL A 130 -16.88 2.76 -9.17
C VAL A 130 -17.30 3.45 -10.44
N VAL A 131 -17.13 4.77 -10.53
CA VAL A 131 -17.46 5.50 -11.77
C VAL A 131 -16.26 5.68 -12.68
N SER A 132 -15.02 5.59 -12.18
CA SER A 132 -13.82 5.93 -12.95
C SER A 132 -13.72 5.13 -14.24
N ASP A 133 -13.47 5.85 -15.33
CA ASP A 133 -13.15 5.25 -16.62
C ASP A 133 -11.62 5.17 -16.84
N SER A 134 -10.87 6.20 -16.46
CA SER A 134 -9.40 6.17 -16.52
C SER A 134 -8.80 5.17 -15.51
N LEU A 135 -7.95 4.24 -15.99
CA LEU A 135 -7.30 3.22 -15.16
C LEU A 135 -6.47 3.83 -14.02
N LEU A 136 -5.71 4.89 -14.31
CA LEU A 136 -4.89 5.56 -13.29
C LEU A 136 -5.74 6.33 -12.27
N MET A 137 -6.85 6.96 -12.69
CA MET A 137 -7.75 7.59 -11.73
C MET A 137 -8.49 6.57 -10.87
N LEU A 138 -8.84 5.40 -11.41
CA LEU A 138 -9.36 4.28 -10.62
C LEU A 138 -8.35 3.94 -9.51
N PHE A 139 -7.07 3.82 -9.82
CA PHE A 139 -6.02 3.58 -8.81
C PHE A 139 -5.90 4.72 -7.79
N VAL A 140 -5.94 5.98 -8.22
CA VAL A 140 -5.90 7.13 -7.30
C VAL A 140 -7.05 7.08 -6.30
N PHE A 141 -8.28 6.85 -6.78
CA PHE A 141 -9.43 6.70 -5.89
C PHE A 141 -9.33 5.42 -5.05
N TRP A 142 -8.78 4.33 -5.58
CA TRP A 142 -8.53 3.10 -4.85
C TRP A 142 -7.63 3.33 -3.64
N GLU A 143 -6.52 4.04 -3.80
CA GLU A 143 -5.64 4.40 -2.69
C GLU A 143 -6.26 5.43 -1.76
N LEU A 144 -7.04 6.37 -2.28
CA LEU A 144 -7.78 7.31 -1.45
C LEU A 144 -8.76 6.58 -0.52
N THR A 145 -9.39 5.48 -0.97
CA THR A 145 -10.18 4.62 -0.08
C THR A 145 -9.32 3.91 0.97
N SER A 146 -8.09 3.47 0.64
CA SER A 146 -7.14 2.88 1.61
C SER A 146 -6.81 3.89 2.70
N ILE A 147 -6.41 5.11 2.34
CA ILE A 147 -6.01 6.18 3.25
C ILE A 147 -7.18 6.62 4.13
N THR A 148 -8.34 6.87 3.54
CA THR A 148 -9.51 7.31 4.30
C THR A 148 -10.06 6.22 5.23
N SER A 149 -10.02 4.95 4.81
CA SER A 149 -10.36 3.82 5.69
C SER A 149 -9.38 3.67 6.86
N PHE A 150 -8.08 3.89 6.64
CA PHE A 150 -7.06 3.90 7.68
C PHE A 150 -7.37 4.97 8.74
N LEU A 151 -7.75 6.18 8.32
CA LEU A 151 -8.14 7.28 9.23
C LEU A 151 -9.41 6.94 10.02
N LEU A 152 -10.37 6.24 9.41
CA LEU A 152 -11.62 5.83 10.05
C LEU A 152 -11.43 4.68 11.06
N ILE A 153 -10.60 3.68 10.72
CA ILE A 153 -10.27 2.56 11.62
C ILE A 153 -9.43 3.06 12.80
N GLY A 154 -8.48 3.96 12.51
CA GLY A 154 -7.61 4.61 13.47
C GLY A 154 -8.23 5.82 14.17
N PHE A 155 -9.55 6.02 14.10
CA PHE A 155 -10.19 7.21 14.66
C PHE A 155 -9.85 7.40 16.15
N ASP A 156 -9.90 6.30 16.90
CA ASP A 156 -9.52 6.21 18.31
C ASP A 156 -8.02 5.87 18.48
N HIS A 157 -7.19 6.69 17.82
CA HIS A 157 -5.73 6.55 17.73
C HIS A 157 -4.98 6.54 19.07
N GLU A 158 -5.60 6.91 20.19
CA GLU A 158 -4.98 6.80 21.52
C GLU A 158 -4.90 5.34 21.98
N ARG A 159 -5.82 4.47 21.53
CA ARG A 159 -5.78 3.03 21.82
C ARG A 159 -4.80 2.29 20.90
N ALA A 160 -3.89 1.54 21.51
CA ALA A 160 -2.91 0.73 20.78
C ALA A 160 -3.55 -0.29 19.83
N ALA A 161 -4.68 -0.88 20.21
CA ALA A 161 -5.43 -1.81 19.38
C ALA A 161 -5.96 -1.16 18.09
N SER A 162 -6.53 0.05 18.18
CA SER A 162 -7.00 0.81 17.01
C SER A 162 -5.84 1.19 16.08
N ARG A 163 -4.69 1.61 16.62
CA ARG A 163 -3.48 1.88 15.82
C ARG A 163 -2.98 0.63 15.09
N ARG A 164 -2.87 -0.52 15.79
CA ARG A 164 -2.46 -1.80 15.18
C ARG A 164 -3.42 -2.20 14.06
N ALA A 165 -4.72 -2.16 14.31
CA ALA A 165 -5.75 -2.52 13.33
C ALA A 165 -5.70 -1.61 12.09
N ALA A 166 -5.56 -0.29 12.29
CA ALA A 166 -5.45 0.66 11.19
C ALA A 166 -4.19 0.39 10.34
N LEU A 167 -3.02 0.24 10.97
CA LEU A 167 -1.76 -0.07 10.26
C LEU A 167 -1.85 -1.39 9.50
N GLN A 168 -2.42 -2.43 10.11
CA GLN A 168 -2.60 -3.71 9.46
C GLN A 168 -3.48 -3.58 8.21
N ALA A 169 -4.61 -2.88 8.32
CA ALA A 169 -5.49 -2.64 7.17
C ALA A 169 -4.77 -1.85 6.06
N LEU A 170 -4.01 -0.81 6.40
CA LEU A 170 -3.27 -0.01 5.43
C LEU A 170 -2.17 -0.80 4.72
N VAL A 171 -1.37 -1.57 5.47
CA VAL A 171 -0.28 -2.36 4.89
C VAL A 171 -0.83 -3.45 3.95
N VAL A 172 -1.88 -4.16 4.36
CA VAL A 172 -2.47 -5.22 3.53
C VAL A 172 -3.16 -4.64 2.29
N THR A 173 -4.00 -3.62 2.46
CA THR A 173 -4.79 -3.07 1.35
C THR A 173 -3.98 -2.13 0.44
N GLY A 174 -3.04 -1.37 0.99
CA GLY A 174 -2.11 -0.54 0.22
C GLY A 174 -1.05 -1.37 -0.50
N GLY A 175 -0.51 -2.42 0.13
CA GLY A 175 0.37 -3.37 -0.55
C GLY A 175 -0.33 -4.06 -1.73
N GLY A 176 -1.59 -4.47 -1.55
CA GLY A 176 -2.43 -4.97 -2.63
C GLY A 176 -2.75 -3.93 -3.70
N GLY A 177 -2.97 -2.67 -3.32
CA GLY A 177 -3.14 -1.56 -4.26
C GLY A 177 -1.92 -1.33 -5.14
N LEU A 178 -0.70 -1.50 -4.62
CA LEU A 178 0.52 -1.46 -5.43
C LEU A 178 0.60 -2.61 -6.43
N LEU A 179 0.14 -3.82 -6.05
CA LEU A 179 -0.01 -4.93 -7.01
C LEU A 179 -1.02 -4.59 -8.09
N LEU A 180 -2.15 -3.96 -7.72
CA LEU A 180 -3.14 -3.49 -8.69
C LEU A 180 -2.54 -2.46 -9.64
N LEU A 181 -1.77 -1.48 -9.16
CA LEU A 181 -1.11 -0.50 -10.01
C LEU A 181 -0.21 -1.18 -11.03
N ALA A 182 0.62 -2.13 -10.61
CA ALA A 182 1.44 -2.92 -11.52
C ALA A 182 0.58 -3.68 -12.54
N GLY A 183 -0.54 -4.29 -12.10
CA GLY A 183 -1.49 -4.96 -12.99
C GLY A 183 -2.13 -4.03 -14.03
N LEU A 184 -2.54 -2.83 -13.62
CA LEU A 184 -3.12 -1.82 -14.53
C LEU A 184 -2.09 -1.29 -15.53
N ILE A 185 -0.83 -1.13 -15.13
CA ILE A 185 0.27 -0.77 -16.04
C ILE A 185 0.52 -1.89 -17.05
N PHE A 186 0.52 -3.15 -16.62
CA PHE A 186 0.62 -4.30 -17.52
C PHE A 186 -0.55 -4.36 -18.51
N ILE A 187 -1.78 -4.15 -18.04
CA ILE A 187 -2.98 -4.09 -18.90
C ILE A 187 -2.84 -2.98 -19.94
N TRP A 188 -2.36 -1.80 -19.52
CA TRP A 188 -2.12 -0.69 -20.44
C TRP A 188 -1.03 -1.03 -21.46
N ASP A 189 0.10 -1.61 -21.05
CA ASP A 189 1.20 -1.98 -21.95
C ASP A 189 0.77 -3.03 -22.99
N ILE A 190 -0.02 -4.03 -22.59
CA ILE A 190 -0.53 -5.08 -23.50
C ILE A 190 -1.58 -4.52 -24.47
N SER A 191 -2.54 -3.73 -23.96
CA SER A 191 -3.71 -3.30 -24.75
C SER A 191 -3.52 -1.98 -25.49
N GLY A 192 -2.58 -1.14 -25.06
CA GLY A 192 -2.45 0.25 -25.49
C GLY A 192 -3.57 1.19 -24.99
N LEU A 193 -4.52 0.69 -24.17
CA LEU A 193 -5.71 1.42 -23.75
C LEU A 193 -5.61 1.90 -22.30
N THR A 194 -6.05 3.14 -22.05
CA THR A 194 -6.01 3.78 -20.72
C THR A 194 -7.39 3.99 -20.08
N GLN A 195 -8.46 3.67 -20.83
CA GLN A 195 -9.85 3.83 -20.44
C GLN A 195 -10.56 2.46 -20.37
N LEU A 196 -11.30 2.22 -19.30
CA LEU A 196 -12.04 0.98 -19.08
C LEU A 196 -13.15 0.77 -20.11
N SER A 197 -13.85 1.83 -20.52
CA SER A 197 -14.93 1.71 -21.51
C SER A 197 -14.40 1.24 -22.87
N MET A 198 -13.17 1.60 -23.20
CA MET A 198 -12.48 1.12 -24.41
C MET A 198 -11.98 -0.31 -24.21
N LEU A 199 -11.40 -0.61 -23.04
CA LEU A 199 -10.88 -1.93 -22.72
C LEU A 199 -11.95 -3.02 -22.77
N VAL A 200 -13.14 -2.77 -22.20
CA VAL A 200 -14.29 -3.69 -22.22
C VAL A 200 -14.78 -3.98 -23.65
N ARG A 201 -14.53 -3.09 -24.60
CA ARG A 201 -14.87 -3.26 -26.02
C ARG A 201 -13.70 -3.79 -26.87
N GLY A 202 -12.54 -3.99 -26.27
CA GLY A 202 -11.29 -4.32 -26.96
C GLY A 202 -11.16 -5.78 -27.41
N GLY A 203 -12.14 -6.64 -27.13
CA GLY A 203 -12.09 -8.07 -27.46
C GLY A 203 -11.05 -8.84 -26.64
N ASP A 204 -10.48 -9.89 -27.21
CA ASP A 204 -9.63 -10.86 -26.52
C ASP A 204 -8.14 -10.48 -26.41
N ILE A 205 -7.76 -9.23 -26.73
CA ILE A 205 -6.35 -8.75 -26.75
C ILE A 205 -5.59 -9.12 -25.47
N LEU A 206 -6.21 -9.00 -24.30
CA LEU A 206 -5.57 -9.37 -23.03
C LEU A 206 -5.52 -10.88 -22.80
N ARG A 207 -6.56 -11.62 -23.22
CA ARG A 207 -6.67 -13.08 -23.00
C ARG A 207 -5.68 -13.85 -23.87
N ASP A 208 -5.40 -13.33 -25.07
CA ASP A 208 -4.45 -13.92 -26.02
C ASP A 208 -2.98 -13.56 -25.71
N SER A 209 -2.74 -12.63 -24.80
CA SER A 209 -1.39 -12.19 -24.44
C SER A 209 -0.63 -13.26 -23.64
N PRO A 210 0.67 -13.50 -23.93
CA PRO A 210 1.50 -14.39 -23.10
C PRO A 210 1.68 -13.89 -21.66
N PHE A 211 1.44 -12.59 -21.42
CA PHE A 211 1.52 -11.97 -20.10
C PHE A 211 0.18 -11.94 -19.36
N TYR A 212 -0.88 -12.54 -19.91
CA TYR A 212 -2.21 -12.61 -19.32
C TYR A 212 -2.17 -13.09 -17.85
N LEU A 213 -1.47 -14.20 -17.58
CA LEU A 213 -1.44 -14.77 -16.23
C LEU A 213 -0.77 -13.81 -15.22
N ALA A 214 0.28 -13.10 -15.64
CA ALA A 214 0.95 -12.11 -14.78
C ALA A 214 0.02 -10.94 -14.47
N ALA A 215 -0.65 -10.38 -15.49
CA ALA A 215 -1.63 -9.31 -15.31
C ALA A 215 -2.80 -9.75 -14.41
N LEU A 216 -3.33 -10.97 -14.63
CA LEU A 216 -4.37 -11.56 -13.80
C LEU A 216 -3.94 -11.66 -12.34
N LEU A 217 -2.78 -12.27 -12.05
CA LEU A 217 -2.32 -12.46 -10.66
C LEU A 217 -2.09 -11.11 -9.93
N LEU A 218 -1.61 -10.09 -10.62
CA LEU A 218 -1.44 -8.74 -10.06
C LEU A 218 -2.80 -8.09 -9.73
N VAL A 219 -3.76 -8.16 -10.65
CA VAL A 219 -5.13 -7.68 -10.44
C VAL A 219 -5.82 -8.45 -9.31
N LEU A 220 -5.67 -9.78 -9.26
CA LEU A 220 -6.20 -10.62 -8.18
C LEU A 220 -5.57 -10.25 -6.84
N GLY A 221 -4.26 -9.96 -6.79
CA GLY A 221 -3.58 -9.48 -5.58
C GLY A 221 -4.23 -8.21 -5.02
N GLY A 222 -4.55 -7.25 -5.88
CA GLY A 222 -5.29 -6.05 -5.51
C GLY A 222 -6.74 -6.33 -5.07
N ALA A 223 -7.49 -7.08 -5.87
CA ALA A 223 -8.88 -7.37 -5.59
C ALA A 223 -9.06 -8.20 -4.30
N PHE A 224 -8.24 -9.23 -4.08
CA PHE A 224 -8.34 -10.16 -2.96
C PHE A 224 -7.94 -9.52 -1.63
N THR A 225 -6.92 -8.66 -1.61
CA THR A 225 -6.55 -7.92 -0.41
C THR A 225 -7.66 -6.96 0.03
N LYS A 226 -8.25 -6.20 -0.91
CA LYS A 226 -9.31 -5.22 -0.63
C LYS A 226 -10.65 -5.86 -0.28
N SER A 227 -10.96 -7.02 -0.86
CA SER A 227 -12.18 -7.79 -0.57
C SER A 227 -12.00 -8.87 0.51
N ALA A 228 -10.90 -8.82 1.26
CA ALA A 228 -10.63 -9.70 2.40
C ALA A 228 -10.76 -11.20 2.06
N GLN A 229 -10.26 -11.60 0.88
CA GLN A 229 -10.20 -13.02 0.49
C GLN A 229 -9.08 -13.74 1.23
N PHE A 230 -9.13 -15.07 1.29
CA PHE A 230 -8.05 -15.88 1.81
C PHE A 230 -6.76 -15.71 0.97
N PRO A 231 -5.59 -15.51 1.59
CA PRO A 231 -5.30 -15.51 3.03
C PRO A 231 -5.41 -14.13 3.72
N PHE A 232 -5.72 -13.07 2.99
CA PHE A 232 -5.75 -11.66 3.44
C PHE A 232 -6.98 -11.26 4.27
N HIS A 233 -7.86 -12.16 4.66
CA HIS A 233 -9.12 -11.84 5.35
C HIS A 233 -8.97 -11.23 6.76
N PHE A 234 -7.81 -11.40 7.41
CA PHE A 234 -7.60 -11.09 8.83
C PHE A 234 -7.69 -9.60 9.20
N TRP A 235 -7.41 -8.68 8.27
CA TRP A 235 -7.51 -7.25 8.57
C TRP A 235 -8.97 -6.82 8.80
N LEU A 236 -9.93 -7.52 8.20
CA LEU A 236 -11.34 -7.13 8.23
C LEU A 236 -11.99 -7.28 9.62
N PRO A 237 -11.87 -8.43 10.31
CA PRO A 237 -12.36 -8.54 11.69
C PRO A 237 -11.62 -7.61 12.66
N ASN A 238 -10.31 -7.40 12.48
CA ASN A 238 -9.55 -6.50 13.34
C ASN A 238 -9.95 -5.02 13.15
N ALA A 239 -10.42 -4.65 11.96
CA ALA A 239 -10.99 -3.33 11.70
C ALA A 239 -12.30 -3.04 12.49
N MET A 240 -12.88 -4.02 13.20
CA MET A 240 -14.04 -3.81 14.09
C MET A 240 -13.73 -2.97 15.34
N GLU A 241 -12.47 -2.56 15.53
CA GLU A 241 -12.09 -1.49 16.47
C GLU A 241 -12.68 -0.12 16.08
N ALA A 242 -13.06 0.05 14.81
CA ALA A 242 -13.70 1.26 14.33
C ALA A 242 -15.09 1.48 14.95
N PRO A 243 -15.54 2.75 15.06
CA PRO A 243 -16.93 3.07 15.41
C PRO A 243 -17.93 2.39 14.48
N THR A 244 -19.09 1.99 15.01
CA THR A 244 -20.06 1.18 14.26
C THR A 244 -20.54 1.79 12.93
N PRO A 245 -20.73 3.12 12.80
CA PRO A 245 -21.09 3.71 11.50
C PRO A 245 -20.03 3.43 10.42
N VAL A 246 -18.75 3.37 10.79
CA VAL A 246 -17.66 2.99 9.87
C VAL A 246 -17.83 1.55 9.44
N SER A 247 -17.97 0.62 10.39
CA SER A 247 -18.14 -0.80 10.09
C SER A 247 -19.37 -1.03 9.21
N ALA A 248 -20.50 -0.39 9.56
CA ALA A 248 -21.72 -0.48 8.80
C ALA A 248 -21.50 -0.03 7.34
N TYR A 249 -20.77 1.05 7.09
CA TYR A 249 -20.56 1.54 5.72
C TYR A 249 -19.52 0.74 4.93
N LEU A 250 -18.33 0.51 5.52
CA LEU A 250 -17.21 -0.17 4.88
C LEU A 250 -17.55 -1.62 4.50
N HIS A 251 -18.32 -2.31 5.34
CA HIS A 251 -18.63 -3.73 5.16
C HIS A 251 -19.96 -4.01 4.46
N SER A 252 -20.88 -3.05 4.40
CA SER A 252 -22.16 -3.24 3.72
C SER A 252 -22.13 -2.84 2.25
N ALA A 253 -21.59 -1.69 1.86
CA ALA A 253 -21.83 -1.15 0.51
C ALA A 253 -20.56 -0.81 -0.26
N THR A 254 -19.42 -0.69 0.42
CA THR A 254 -18.31 0.10 -0.10
C THR A 254 -16.97 -0.65 -0.16
N MET A 255 -16.04 -0.41 0.77
CA MET A 255 -14.62 -0.78 0.67
C MET A 255 -14.42 -2.24 0.29
N VAL A 256 -15.09 -3.14 0.99
CA VAL A 256 -14.89 -4.58 0.80
C VAL A 256 -15.45 -5.09 -0.52
N LYS A 257 -16.38 -4.34 -1.12
CA LYS A 257 -16.92 -4.63 -2.45
C LYS A 257 -16.09 -4.01 -3.57
N ALA A 258 -15.12 -3.14 -3.30
CA ALA A 258 -14.28 -2.56 -4.35
C ALA A 258 -13.51 -3.63 -5.12
N GLY A 259 -12.97 -4.64 -4.42
CA GLY A 259 -12.34 -5.80 -5.06
C GLY A 259 -13.31 -6.63 -5.89
N VAL A 260 -14.51 -6.89 -5.37
CA VAL A 260 -15.56 -7.61 -6.12
C VAL A 260 -16.03 -6.81 -7.34
N TYR A 261 -16.22 -5.50 -7.19
CA TYR A 261 -16.54 -4.58 -8.28
C TYR A 261 -15.49 -4.65 -9.38
N LEU A 262 -14.20 -4.60 -9.03
CA LEU A 262 -13.12 -4.68 -10.00
C LEU A 262 -13.13 -6.00 -10.77
N LEU A 263 -13.36 -7.13 -10.08
CA LEU A 263 -13.46 -8.44 -10.73
C LEU A 263 -14.67 -8.51 -11.66
N MET A 264 -15.83 -8.03 -11.21
CA MET A 264 -17.05 -7.94 -12.03
C MET A 264 -16.86 -7.02 -13.24
N ARG A 265 -16.18 -5.88 -13.06
CA ARG A 265 -15.87 -4.88 -14.11
C ARG A 265 -14.92 -5.44 -15.17
N LEU A 266 -13.94 -6.25 -14.76
CA LEU A 266 -12.96 -6.86 -15.65
C LEU A 266 -13.39 -8.24 -16.15
N ASN A 267 -14.55 -8.77 -15.75
CA ASN A 267 -15.04 -10.06 -16.22
C ASN A 267 -15.16 -10.13 -17.77
N PRO A 268 -15.69 -9.11 -18.49
CA PRO A 268 -15.70 -9.15 -19.95
C PRO A 268 -14.32 -9.19 -20.62
N VAL A 269 -13.27 -8.86 -19.87
CA VAL A 269 -11.91 -8.65 -20.40
C VAL A 269 -10.95 -9.78 -19.97
N LEU A 270 -11.04 -10.23 -18.72
CA LEU A 270 -10.18 -11.26 -18.12
C LEU A 270 -10.94 -12.57 -17.83
N GLY A 271 -12.27 -12.56 -17.90
CA GLY A 271 -13.12 -13.73 -17.68
C GLY A 271 -12.97 -14.81 -18.75
N ASP A 272 -13.76 -15.87 -18.63
CA ASP A 272 -13.86 -16.97 -19.60
C ASP A 272 -12.57 -17.75 -19.88
N THR A 273 -11.56 -17.58 -19.04
CA THR A 273 -10.31 -18.35 -19.09
C THR A 273 -10.28 -19.43 -18.02
N ALA A 274 -9.53 -20.51 -18.27
CA ALA A 274 -9.34 -21.58 -17.28
C ALA A 274 -8.75 -21.05 -15.96
N ALA A 275 -7.79 -20.12 -16.01
CA ALA A 275 -7.19 -19.52 -14.82
C ALA A 275 -8.22 -18.73 -14.00
N TRP A 276 -9.06 -17.91 -14.64
CA TRP A 276 -10.15 -17.19 -13.99
C TRP A 276 -11.12 -18.15 -13.30
N GLN A 277 -11.55 -19.18 -14.04
CA GLN A 277 -12.52 -20.15 -13.54
C GLN A 277 -11.99 -21.11 -12.48
N ILE A 278 -10.67 -21.25 -12.33
CA ILE A 278 -10.07 -22.04 -11.26
C ILE A 278 -9.81 -21.17 -10.04
N LEU A 279 -9.13 -20.04 -10.21
CA LEU A 279 -8.63 -19.23 -9.09
C LEU A 279 -9.77 -18.56 -8.30
N LEU A 280 -10.72 -17.93 -8.97
CA LEU A 280 -11.80 -17.20 -8.29
C LEU A 280 -12.71 -18.16 -7.49
N PRO A 281 -13.27 -19.24 -8.07
CA PRO A 281 -14.08 -20.20 -7.31
C PRO A 281 -13.31 -20.87 -6.17
N PHE A 282 -12.05 -21.23 -6.39
CA PHE A 282 -11.23 -21.86 -5.36
C PHE A 282 -11.01 -20.94 -4.15
N PHE A 283 -10.46 -19.74 -4.37
CA PHE A 283 -10.21 -18.79 -3.29
C PHE A 283 -11.51 -18.22 -2.70
N GLY A 284 -12.53 -17.99 -3.53
CA GLY A 284 -13.85 -17.54 -3.10
C GLY A 284 -14.55 -18.57 -2.20
N GLY A 285 -14.58 -19.84 -2.60
CA GLY A 285 -15.14 -20.93 -1.80
C GLY A 285 -14.38 -21.15 -0.49
N LEU A 286 -13.05 -21.12 -0.52
CA LEU A 286 -12.21 -21.21 0.68
C LEU A 286 -12.49 -20.04 1.65
N THR A 287 -12.62 -18.83 1.11
CA THR A 287 -12.97 -17.63 1.87
C THR A 287 -14.38 -17.74 2.46
N MET A 288 -15.34 -18.24 1.68
CA MET A 288 -16.73 -18.45 2.10
C MET A 288 -16.79 -19.34 3.34
N LEU A 289 -16.14 -20.50 3.29
CA LEU A 289 -16.10 -21.44 4.42
C LEU A 289 -15.35 -20.87 5.61
N THR A 290 -14.18 -20.28 5.39
CA THR A 290 -13.35 -19.70 6.46
C THR A 290 -14.13 -18.61 7.20
N GLY A 291 -14.78 -17.70 6.48
CA GLY A 291 -15.63 -16.66 7.06
C GLY A 291 -16.82 -17.24 7.82
N ALA A 292 -17.53 -18.22 7.25
CA ALA A 292 -18.70 -18.81 7.89
C ALA A 292 -18.36 -19.55 9.20
N LEU A 293 -17.28 -20.35 9.19
CA LEU A 293 -16.81 -21.10 10.36
C LEU A 293 -16.31 -20.16 11.46
N LEU A 294 -15.52 -19.15 11.11
CA LEU A 294 -15.02 -18.16 12.08
C LEU A 294 -16.16 -17.29 12.64
N ALA A 295 -17.19 -16.97 11.85
CA ALA A 295 -18.34 -16.22 12.33
C ALA A 295 -19.09 -16.94 13.46
N VAL A 296 -19.33 -18.25 13.33
CA VAL A 296 -20.00 -19.06 14.36
C VAL A 296 -19.20 -19.12 15.66
N ARG A 297 -17.87 -19.12 15.55
CA ARG A 297 -16.96 -19.11 16.70
C ARG A 297 -17.09 -17.83 17.54
N GLN A 298 -17.40 -16.68 16.93
CA GLN A 298 -17.45 -15.40 17.62
C GLN A 298 -18.65 -15.26 18.57
N THR A 299 -18.46 -14.47 19.63
CA THR A 299 -19.50 -14.06 20.60
C THR A 299 -19.89 -12.59 20.43
N ASP A 300 -18.99 -11.79 19.87
CA ASP A 300 -19.17 -10.36 19.62
C ASP A 300 -19.99 -10.11 18.35
N LEU A 301 -21.07 -9.33 18.45
CA LEU A 301 -21.97 -9.09 17.32
C LEU A 301 -21.26 -8.47 16.10
N LYS A 302 -20.32 -7.52 16.30
CA LYS A 302 -19.59 -6.90 15.19
C LYS A 302 -18.65 -7.90 14.53
N LEU A 303 -17.92 -8.69 15.32
CA LEU A 303 -17.02 -9.70 14.76
C LEU A 303 -17.79 -10.81 14.03
N MET A 304 -18.95 -11.25 14.55
CA MET A 304 -19.85 -12.18 13.85
C MET A 304 -20.26 -11.61 12.48
N LEU A 305 -20.63 -10.33 12.42
CA LEU A 305 -21.00 -9.65 11.18
C LEU A 305 -19.81 -9.43 10.22
N ALA A 306 -18.62 -9.16 10.74
CA ALA A 306 -17.41 -9.02 9.94
C ALA A 306 -17.06 -10.33 9.23
N TYR A 307 -17.04 -11.46 9.94
CA TYR A 307 -16.74 -12.75 9.34
C TYR A 307 -17.83 -13.25 8.38
N THR A 308 -19.11 -12.95 8.65
CA THR A 308 -20.15 -13.22 7.65
C THR A 308 -20.02 -12.34 6.42
N THR A 309 -19.42 -11.14 6.54
CA THR A 309 -19.07 -10.30 5.38
C THR A 309 -17.96 -10.95 4.57
N VAL A 310 -16.89 -11.46 5.21
CA VAL A 310 -15.85 -12.26 4.54
C VAL A 310 -16.48 -13.43 3.78
N SER A 311 -17.41 -14.14 4.43
CA SER A 311 -18.10 -15.27 3.80
C SER A 311 -18.90 -14.86 2.56
N SER A 312 -19.70 -13.79 2.67
CA SER A 312 -20.48 -13.22 1.56
C SER A 312 -19.61 -12.75 0.39
N LEU A 313 -18.45 -12.15 0.66
CA LEU A 313 -17.54 -11.72 -0.40
C LEU A 313 -16.86 -12.90 -1.08
N GLY A 314 -16.49 -13.93 -0.32
CA GLY A 314 -16.02 -15.20 -0.87
C GLY A 314 -17.04 -15.83 -1.82
N LEU A 315 -18.32 -15.83 -1.44
CA LEU A 315 -19.41 -16.28 -2.32
C LEU A 315 -19.51 -15.42 -3.59
N LEU A 316 -19.44 -14.10 -3.49
CA LEU A 316 -19.46 -13.21 -4.67
C LEU A 316 -18.28 -13.45 -5.62
N VAL A 317 -17.07 -13.61 -5.09
CA VAL A 317 -15.87 -13.94 -5.89
C VAL A 317 -16.04 -15.32 -6.53
N MET A 318 -16.56 -16.29 -5.78
CA MET A 318 -16.80 -17.64 -6.29
C MET A 318 -17.79 -17.64 -7.47
N LEU A 319 -18.91 -16.94 -7.34
CA LEU A 319 -19.93 -16.85 -8.39
C LEU A 319 -19.41 -16.09 -9.62
N THR A 320 -18.70 -14.97 -9.41
CA THR A 320 -18.10 -14.18 -10.52
C THR A 320 -17.14 -15.02 -11.37
N GLY A 321 -16.43 -15.96 -10.76
CA GLY A 321 -15.51 -16.85 -11.47
C GLY A 321 -16.08 -18.21 -11.87
N PHE A 322 -17.33 -18.53 -11.54
CA PHE A 322 -17.81 -19.91 -11.72
C PHE A 322 -17.86 -20.32 -13.20
N GLY A 323 -18.22 -19.37 -14.07
CA GLY A 323 -18.30 -19.56 -15.52
C GLY A 323 -19.65 -20.11 -16.01
N SER A 324 -20.72 -19.97 -15.21
CA SER A 324 -22.09 -20.21 -15.67
C SER A 324 -22.87 -18.89 -15.73
N ASP A 325 -23.75 -18.81 -16.71
CA ASP A 325 -24.68 -17.71 -16.96
C ASP A 325 -25.42 -17.25 -15.70
N HIS A 326 -26.08 -18.20 -15.05
CA HIS A 326 -26.81 -17.99 -13.80
C HIS A 326 -25.91 -17.58 -12.63
N ALA A 327 -24.60 -17.86 -12.67
CA ALA A 327 -23.71 -17.44 -11.58
C ALA A 327 -23.52 -15.92 -11.55
N ILE A 328 -23.50 -15.25 -12.71
CA ILE A 328 -23.47 -13.78 -12.77
C ILE A 328 -24.78 -13.22 -12.20
N GLU A 329 -25.92 -13.78 -12.60
CA GLU A 329 -27.24 -13.38 -12.10
C GLU A 329 -27.34 -13.54 -10.56
N ALA A 330 -26.92 -14.70 -10.06
CA ALA A 330 -26.80 -14.98 -8.63
C ALA A 330 -25.90 -13.96 -7.91
N ALA A 331 -24.75 -13.60 -8.51
CA ALA A 331 -23.82 -12.65 -7.93
C ALA A 331 -24.42 -11.24 -7.83
N VAL A 332 -25.13 -10.76 -8.87
CA VAL A 332 -25.75 -9.42 -8.84
C VAL A 332 -26.88 -9.35 -7.82
N LEU A 333 -27.73 -10.37 -7.76
CA LEU A 333 -28.84 -10.45 -6.80
C LEU A 333 -28.30 -10.49 -5.37
N TYR A 334 -27.29 -11.35 -5.13
CA TYR A 334 -26.69 -11.48 -3.82
C TYR A 334 -25.95 -10.23 -3.39
N LEU A 335 -25.28 -9.52 -4.31
CA LEU A 335 -24.57 -8.27 -4.01
C LEU A 335 -25.51 -7.19 -3.48
N VAL A 336 -26.66 -7.01 -4.14
CA VAL A 336 -27.68 -6.04 -3.72
C VAL A 336 -28.31 -6.48 -2.39
N ALA A 337 -28.73 -7.75 -2.28
CA ALA A 337 -29.29 -8.29 -1.04
C ALA A 337 -28.33 -8.08 0.14
N HIS A 338 -27.07 -8.47 -0.03
CA HIS A 338 -26.01 -8.36 0.97
C HIS A 338 -25.80 -6.92 1.42
N SER A 339 -25.84 -5.96 0.50
CA SER A 339 -25.68 -4.55 0.85
C SER A 339 -26.80 -4.04 1.75
N LEU A 340 -28.05 -4.43 1.46
CA LEU A 340 -29.22 -4.03 2.24
C LEU A 340 -29.23 -4.66 3.64
N PHE A 341 -29.18 -6.00 3.72
CA PHE A 341 -29.31 -6.67 5.02
C PHE A 341 -28.08 -6.45 5.91
N LYS A 342 -26.88 -6.34 5.34
CA LYS A 342 -25.65 -6.17 6.14
C LYS A 342 -25.57 -4.77 6.71
N GLY A 343 -25.94 -3.74 5.94
CA GLY A 343 -26.04 -2.37 6.42
C GLY A 343 -27.02 -2.28 7.59
N ALA A 344 -28.20 -2.90 7.48
CA ALA A 344 -29.18 -2.97 8.55
C ALA A 344 -28.63 -3.68 9.81
N LEU A 345 -28.03 -4.87 9.66
CA LEU A 345 -27.55 -5.65 10.81
C LEU A 345 -26.38 -4.98 11.55
N PHE A 346 -25.45 -4.31 10.86
CA PHE A 346 -24.39 -3.56 11.54
C PHE A 346 -24.94 -2.35 12.29
N MET A 347 -25.89 -1.61 11.71
CA MET A 347 -26.54 -0.52 12.43
C MET A 347 -27.28 -1.05 13.66
N VAL A 348 -28.07 -2.13 13.54
CA VAL A 348 -28.72 -2.81 14.67
C VAL A 348 -27.71 -3.20 15.76
N ALA A 349 -26.60 -3.84 15.40
CA ALA A 349 -25.55 -4.21 16.36
C ALA A 349 -24.99 -2.99 17.09
N GLY A 350 -24.85 -1.85 16.40
CA GLY A 350 -24.44 -0.59 17.00
C GLY A 350 -25.49 0.04 17.90
N ILE A 351 -26.79 -0.08 17.58
CA ILE A 351 -27.86 0.37 18.48
C ILE A 351 -27.84 -0.46 19.77
N ILE A 352 -27.74 -1.79 19.64
CA ILE A 352 -27.66 -2.70 20.80
C ILE A 352 -26.45 -2.33 21.68
N ASP A 353 -25.27 -2.13 21.09
CA ASP A 353 -24.06 -1.74 21.80
C ASP A 353 -24.23 -0.38 22.51
N HIS A 354 -24.79 0.61 21.81
CA HIS A 354 -24.99 1.96 22.33
C HIS A 354 -25.97 1.99 23.52
N GLU A 355 -27.11 1.31 23.38
CA GLU A 355 -28.23 1.33 24.33
C GLU A 355 -28.10 0.33 25.49
N THR A 356 -27.36 -0.76 25.30
CA THR A 356 -27.16 -1.78 26.36
C THR A 356 -25.78 -1.71 26.99
N GLY A 357 -24.78 -1.12 26.32
CA GLY A 357 -23.39 -1.07 26.77
C GLY A 357 -22.60 -2.38 26.58
N THR A 358 -23.15 -3.35 25.86
CA THR A 358 -22.45 -4.59 25.51
C THR A 358 -22.89 -5.09 24.15
N ARG A 359 -21.97 -5.72 23.43
CA ARG A 359 -22.19 -6.37 22.14
C ARG A 359 -21.93 -7.88 22.18
N ASP A 360 -21.82 -8.45 23.38
CA ASP A 360 -21.64 -9.89 23.58
C ASP A 360 -22.99 -10.62 23.53
N VAL A 361 -23.20 -11.42 22.49
CA VAL A 361 -24.45 -12.16 22.25
C VAL A 361 -24.79 -13.16 23.35
N THR A 362 -23.84 -13.51 24.23
CA THR A 362 -24.09 -14.40 25.38
C THR A 362 -24.68 -13.66 26.59
N LYS A 363 -24.58 -12.33 26.61
CA LYS A 363 -25.05 -11.46 27.69
C LYS A 363 -26.29 -10.64 27.32
N LEU A 364 -26.86 -10.88 26.15
CA LEU A 364 -28.00 -10.15 25.59
C LEU A 364 -29.19 -11.11 25.43
N ALA A 365 -30.32 -10.76 26.04
CA ALA A 365 -31.59 -11.47 25.88
C ALA A 365 -32.78 -10.58 26.32
N GLY A 366 -33.96 -10.83 25.75
CA GLY A 366 -35.22 -10.21 26.16
C GLY A 366 -35.42 -8.74 25.78
N LEU A 367 -34.63 -8.19 24.83
CA LEU A 367 -34.70 -6.78 24.42
C LEU A 367 -35.94 -6.40 23.57
N ARG A 368 -36.75 -7.36 23.09
CA ARG A 368 -37.88 -7.09 22.18
C ARG A 368 -38.88 -6.06 22.70
N LYS A 369 -39.09 -5.99 24.02
CA LYS A 369 -40.03 -5.05 24.64
C LYS A 369 -39.43 -3.65 24.79
N ALA A 370 -38.12 -3.57 25.00
CA ALA A 370 -37.42 -2.30 25.17
C ALA A 370 -37.12 -1.61 23.83
N MET A 371 -36.90 -2.40 22.76
CA MET A 371 -36.48 -1.92 21.43
C MET A 371 -37.28 -2.61 20.30
N PRO A 372 -38.61 -2.43 20.23
CA PRO A 372 -39.45 -3.13 19.27
C PRO A 372 -39.16 -2.81 17.79
N ILE A 373 -38.78 -1.57 17.47
CA ILE A 373 -38.47 -1.15 16.09
C ILE A 373 -37.14 -1.76 15.66
N THR A 374 -36.13 -1.66 16.52
CA THR A 374 -34.83 -2.30 16.27
C THR A 374 -34.98 -3.81 16.13
N PHE A 375 -35.83 -4.46 16.94
CA PHE A 375 -36.12 -5.89 16.80
C PHE A 375 -36.74 -6.23 15.44
N ALA A 376 -37.76 -5.48 15.00
CA ALA A 376 -38.41 -5.72 13.70
C ALA A 376 -37.42 -5.58 12.53
N ALA A 377 -36.58 -4.54 12.55
CA ALA A 377 -35.53 -4.33 11.55
C ALA A 377 -34.47 -5.46 11.59
N ALA A 378 -34.04 -5.87 12.78
CA ALA A 378 -33.10 -6.96 12.97
C ALA A 378 -33.63 -8.29 12.44
N LEU A 379 -34.88 -8.61 12.73
CA LEU A 379 -35.55 -9.83 12.28
C LEU A 379 -35.71 -9.83 10.75
N ALA A 380 -36.22 -8.74 10.17
CA ALA A 380 -36.37 -8.62 8.72
C ALA A 380 -35.02 -8.75 7.99
N ALA A 381 -33.97 -8.09 8.49
CA ALA A 381 -32.64 -8.21 7.92
C ALA A 381 -32.05 -9.63 8.10
N ALA A 382 -32.31 -10.30 9.22
CA ALA A 382 -31.88 -11.68 9.45
C ALA A 382 -32.61 -12.67 8.53
N ILE A 383 -33.92 -12.51 8.29
CA ILE A 383 -34.70 -13.31 7.34
C ILE A 383 -34.14 -13.13 5.92
N SER A 384 -33.80 -11.89 5.53
CA SER A 384 -33.16 -11.61 4.25
C SER A 384 -31.77 -12.24 4.15
N MET A 385 -30.94 -12.15 5.19
CA MET A 385 -29.60 -12.75 5.22
C MET A 385 -29.64 -14.28 5.18
N ALA A 386 -30.65 -14.88 5.80
CA ALA A 386 -30.94 -16.31 5.76
C ALA A 386 -31.47 -16.80 4.39
N GLY A 387 -31.83 -15.87 3.50
CA GLY A 387 -32.42 -16.17 2.20
C GLY A 387 -33.78 -16.86 2.33
N LEU A 388 -34.69 -16.27 3.11
CA LEU A 388 -36.06 -16.77 3.29
C LEU A 388 -37.09 -15.87 2.58
N PRO A 389 -38.17 -16.43 2.03
CA PRO A 389 -39.28 -15.64 1.50
C PRO A 389 -39.92 -14.77 2.59
N PRO A 390 -40.43 -13.55 2.30
CA PRO A 390 -40.53 -12.91 0.98
C PRO A 390 -39.43 -11.85 0.72
N PHE A 391 -38.18 -12.08 1.14
CA PHE A 391 -37.09 -11.08 1.02
C PHE A 391 -36.20 -11.30 -0.21
N PHE A 392 -35.51 -10.25 -0.66
CA PHE A 392 -34.68 -10.29 -1.88
C PHE A 392 -33.52 -11.27 -1.77
N GLY A 393 -33.03 -11.53 -0.55
CA GLY A 393 -32.02 -12.56 -0.31
C GLY A 393 -32.49 -13.98 -0.63
N PHE A 394 -33.80 -14.25 -0.66
CA PHE A 394 -34.33 -15.54 -1.13
C PHE A 394 -34.08 -15.72 -2.62
N LEU A 395 -34.42 -14.72 -3.45
CA LEU A 395 -34.18 -14.74 -4.89
C LEU A 395 -32.71 -15.00 -5.20
N ALA A 396 -31.82 -14.27 -4.53
CA ALA A 396 -30.38 -14.49 -4.66
C ALA A 396 -29.97 -15.93 -4.33
N LYS A 397 -30.51 -16.52 -3.25
CA LYS A 397 -30.15 -17.87 -2.81
C LYS A 397 -30.67 -18.96 -3.75
N GLU A 398 -31.89 -18.81 -4.27
CA GLU A 398 -32.44 -19.73 -5.28
C GLU A 398 -31.57 -19.70 -6.54
N GLU A 399 -31.19 -18.49 -7.02
CA GLU A 399 -30.34 -18.33 -8.20
C GLU A 399 -28.94 -18.90 -7.97
N ILE A 400 -28.36 -18.76 -6.77
CA ILE A 400 -27.09 -19.40 -6.39
C ILE A 400 -27.17 -20.92 -6.58
N TYR A 401 -28.24 -21.55 -6.09
CA TYR A 401 -28.38 -23.00 -6.23
C TYR A 401 -28.70 -23.40 -7.66
N TYR A 402 -29.45 -22.60 -8.41
CA TYR A 402 -29.66 -22.82 -9.84
C TYR A 402 -28.33 -22.82 -10.61
N ALA A 403 -27.50 -21.80 -10.38
CA ALA A 403 -26.19 -21.65 -11.01
C ALA A 403 -25.22 -22.82 -10.71
N LEU A 404 -25.31 -23.39 -9.51
CA LEU A 404 -24.42 -24.46 -9.04
C LEU A 404 -24.99 -25.87 -9.25
N ALA A 405 -26.27 -26.03 -9.58
CA ALA A 405 -26.97 -27.31 -9.72
C ALA A 405 -26.63 -28.10 -11.00
N HIS A 406 -25.35 -28.12 -11.39
CA HIS A 406 -24.85 -28.89 -12.52
C HIS A 406 -24.30 -30.25 -12.07
N GLY A 407 -24.43 -31.28 -12.92
CA GLY A 407 -24.06 -32.66 -12.59
C GLY A 407 -22.56 -32.98 -12.61
N ASN A 408 -21.67 -32.01 -12.86
CA ASN A 408 -20.23 -32.28 -12.92
C ASN A 408 -19.59 -32.28 -11.50
N PRO A 409 -18.47 -33.00 -11.27
CA PRO A 409 -17.86 -33.10 -9.93
C PRO A 409 -17.47 -31.74 -9.31
N ARG A 410 -17.07 -30.79 -10.15
CA ARG A 410 -16.71 -29.42 -9.74
C ARG A 410 -17.92 -28.68 -9.16
N ALA A 411 -19.06 -28.71 -9.85
CA ALA A 411 -20.29 -28.06 -9.43
C ALA A 411 -20.87 -28.72 -8.19
N VAL A 412 -20.79 -30.05 -8.07
CA VAL A 412 -21.18 -30.78 -6.84
C VAL A 412 -20.35 -30.32 -5.65
N LEU A 413 -19.02 -30.18 -5.81
CA LEU A 413 -18.14 -29.67 -4.76
C LEU A 413 -18.54 -28.25 -4.33
N PHE A 414 -18.67 -27.32 -5.27
CA PHE A 414 -19.02 -25.93 -4.96
C PHE A 414 -20.46 -25.77 -4.44
N THR A 415 -21.39 -26.63 -4.85
CA THR A 415 -22.73 -26.73 -4.27
C THR A 415 -22.67 -27.14 -2.81
N GLY A 416 -21.88 -28.17 -2.48
CA GLY A 416 -21.66 -28.59 -1.10
C GLY A 416 -21.05 -27.48 -0.23
N ILE A 417 -20.07 -26.75 -0.77
CA ILE A 417 -19.48 -25.57 -0.13
C ILE A 417 -20.54 -24.49 0.10
N ALA A 418 -21.38 -24.21 -0.90
CA ALA A 418 -22.43 -23.20 -0.82
C ALA A 418 -23.51 -23.57 0.22
N ILE A 419 -23.95 -24.83 0.28
CA ILE A 419 -24.91 -25.33 1.28
C ILE A 419 -24.35 -25.18 2.69
N LEU A 420 -23.12 -25.61 2.92
CA LEU A 420 -22.48 -25.52 4.24
C LEU A 420 -22.29 -24.06 4.66
N GLY A 421 -21.73 -23.22 3.78
CA GLY A 421 -21.49 -21.81 4.08
C GLY A 421 -22.79 -21.03 4.29
N ASN A 422 -23.80 -21.20 3.43
CA ASN A 422 -25.10 -20.54 3.58
C ASN A 422 -25.87 -21.06 4.81
N GLY A 423 -25.76 -22.34 5.15
CA GLY A 423 -26.35 -22.93 6.36
C GLY A 423 -25.74 -22.36 7.64
N LEU A 424 -24.41 -22.17 7.67
CA LEU A 424 -23.72 -21.48 8.77
C LEU A 424 -24.10 -19.99 8.82
N MET A 425 -24.18 -19.32 7.68
CA MET A 425 -24.64 -17.92 7.59
C MET A 425 -26.07 -17.76 8.10
N PHE A 426 -26.98 -18.69 7.79
CA PHE A 426 -28.33 -18.74 8.33
C PHE A 426 -28.30 -18.78 9.87
N ALA A 427 -27.50 -19.70 10.45
CA ALA A 427 -27.40 -19.82 11.90
C ALA A 427 -26.87 -18.54 12.55
N VAL A 428 -25.89 -17.89 11.94
CA VAL A 428 -25.34 -16.60 12.43
C VAL A 428 -26.34 -15.46 12.26
N ALA A 429 -27.10 -15.41 11.16
CA ALA A 429 -28.11 -14.38 10.91
C ALA A 429 -29.14 -14.34 12.05
N PHE A 430 -29.66 -15.50 12.45
CA PHE A 430 -30.60 -15.60 13.56
C PHE A 430 -29.92 -15.47 14.94
N ALA A 431 -28.66 -15.85 15.08
CA ALA A 431 -27.88 -15.56 16.29
C ALA A 431 -27.72 -14.05 16.53
N VAL A 432 -27.63 -13.23 15.48
CA VAL A 432 -27.55 -11.77 15.59
C VAL A 432 -28.96 -11.14 15.66
N GLY A 433 -29.89 -11.59 14.83
CA GLY A 433 -31.21 -10.96 14.68
C GLY A 433 -32.28 -11.38 15.68
N LEU A 434 -32.20 -12.59 16.26
CA LEU A 434 -33.20 -13.09 17.21
C LEU A 434 -32.68 -13.20 18.64
N LYS A 435 -31.49 -13.75 18.84
CA LYS A 435 -30.98 -14.10 20.17
C LYS A 435 -30.91 -12.90 21.15
N PRO A 436 -30.46 -11.69 20.76
CA PRO A 436 -30.45 -10.55 21.67
C PRO A 436 -31.84 -10.13 22.17
N PHE A 437 -32.89 -10.41 21.41
CA PHE A 437 -34.24 -9.88 21.64
C PHE A 437 -35.19 -10.87 22.31
N LEU A 438 -34.99 -12.18 22.07
CA LEU A 438 -35.82 -13.24 22.64
C LEU A 438 -35.27 -13.74 23.99
N GLY A 439 -36.08 -14.51 24.71
CA GLY A 439 -35.73 -15.08 26.02
C GLY A 439 -36.11 -14.19 27.21
N LYS A 440 -35.66 -14.59 28.41
CA LYS A 440 -35.88 -13.83 29.64
C LYS A 440 -34.98 -12.58 29.64
N PRO A 441 -35.49 -11.39 30.01
CA PRO A 441 -34.68 -10.18 30.11
C PRO A 441 -33.48 -10.38 31.02
N VAL A 442 -32.29 -10.01 30.53
CA VAL A 442 -31.04 -10.03 31.29
C VAL A 442 -30.65 -8.61 31.63
N LYS A 443 -30.09 -8.39 32.83
CA LYS A 443 -29.60 -7.07 33.25
C LYS A 443 -28.38 -6.67 32.42
N THR A 444 -28.52 -5.65 31.59
CA THR A 444 -27.43 -5.07 30.80
C THR A 444 -26.74 -3.91 31.54
N PRO A 445 -25.49 -3.56 31.17
CA PRO A 445 -24.76 -2.43 31.78
C PRO A 445 -25.51 -1.09 31.76
N LYS A 446 -26.23 -0.81 30.67
CA LYS A 446 -27.14 0.33 30.54
C LYS A 446 -28.59 -0.12 30.52
N HIS A 447 -29.50 0.78 30.87
CA HIS A 447 -30.94 0.55 30.71
C HIS A 447 -31.31 0.62 29.23
N ALA A 448 -31.61 -0.52 28.63
CA ALA A 448 -32.00 -0.59 27.22
C ALA A 448 -33.29 0.20 26.96
N HIS A 449 -33.29 1.02 25.92
CA HIS A 449 -34.48 1.68 25.38
C HIS A 449 -34.33 1.85 23.86
N GLU A 450 -35.44 2.12 23.17
CA GLU A 450 -35.38 2.42 21.74
C GLU A 450 -34.56 3.70 21.51
N GLY A 451 -33.66 3.66 20.52
CA GLY A 451 -32.83 4.82 20.18
C GLY A 451 -33.66 5.96 19.55
N PRO A 452 -33.09 7.17 19.42
CA PRO A 452 -33.71 8.24 18.65
C PRO A 452 -33.84 7.85 17.15
N PRO A 453 -34.69 8.54 16.36
CA PRO A 453 -34.91 8.25 14.95
C PRO A 453 -33.64 8.12 14.10
N LEU A 454 -32.62 8.94 14.38
CA LEU A 454 -31.32 8.86 13.71
C LEU A 454 -30.67 7.47 13.80
N LEU A 455 -30.93 6.71 14.87
CA LEU A 455 -30.36 5.38 15.07
C LEU A 455 -31.16 4.28 14.36
N TRP A 456 -32.49 4.26 14.48
CA TRP A 456 -33.31 3.15 13.95
C TRP A 456 -33.82 3.35 12.52
N LEU A 457 -33.87 4.59 12.01
CA LEU A 457 -34.40 4.89 10.67
C LEU A 457 -33.62 4.16 9.56
N GLY A 458 -32.28 4.19 9.62
CA GLY A 458 -31.41 3.52 8.66
C GLY A 458 -31.68 2.01 8.55
N PRO A 459 -31.53 1.22 9.64
CA PRO A 459 -31.79 -0.21 9.58
C PRO A 459 -33.24 -0.56 9.20
N ALA A 460 -34.24 0.21 9.64
CA ALA A 460 -35.63 -0.01 9.25
C ALA A 460 -35.86 0.20 7.75
N LEU A 461 -35.33 1.28 7.17
CA LEU A 461 -35.47 1.57 5.74
C LEU A 461 -34.74 0.54 4.86
N LEU A 462 -33.55 0.08 5.27
CA LEU A 462 -32.83 -0.96 4.53
C LEU A 462 -33.55 -2.32 4.58
N ALA A 463 -34.09 -2.69 5.74
CA ALA A 463 -34.89 -3.90 5.87
C ALA A 463 -36.17 -3.83 5.03
N LEU A 464 -36.87 -2.69 5.06
CA LEU A 464 -38.04 -2.45 4.21
C LEU A 464 -37.67 -2.47 2.72
N LYS A 465 -36.52 -1.90 2.35
CA LYS A 465 -36.05 -1.94 0.97
C LYS A 465 -35.80 -3.38 0.51
N GLY A 466 -35.17 -4.22 1.35
CA GLY A 466 -34.95 -5.64 1.03
C GLY A 466 -36.23 -6.46 0.86
N LEU A 467 -37.33 -6.07 1.54
CA LEU A 467 -38.66 -6.65 1.34
C LEU A 467 -39.31 -6.14 0.05
N THR A 468 -39.34 -4.81 -0.13
CA THR A 468 -40.01 -4.18 -1.28
C THR A 468 -39.32 -4.50 -2.61
N THR A 469 -37.99 -4.62 -2.65
CA THR A 469 -37.27 -5.06 -3.87
C THR A 469 -37.62 -6.47 -4.27
N ALA A 470 -38.03 -7.33 -3.34
CA ALA A 470 -38.49 -8.68 -3.64
C ALA A 470 -39.95 -8.68 -4.11
N LEU A 471 -40.83 -7.96 -3.41
CA LEU A 471 -42.25 -7.85 -3.78
C LEU A 471 -42.43 -7.25 -5.18
N PHE A 472 -41.58 -6.29 -5.54
CA PHE A 472 -41.53 -5.66 -6.87
C PHE A 472 -40.32 -6.15 -7.68
N ALA A 473 -40.04 -7.45 -7.64
CA ALA A 473 -38.90 -8.08 -8.33
C ALA A 473 -38.79 -7.66 -9.80
N GLY A 474 -39.88 -7.65 -10.57
CA GLY A 474 -39.85 -7.22 -11.98
C GLY A 474 -39.31 -5.81 -12.20
N ILE A 475 -39.68 -4.85 -11.34
CA ILE A 475 -39.15 -3.47 -11.39
C ILE A 475 -37.68 -3.45 -10.97
N ALA A 476 -37.32 -4.19 -9.92
CA ALA A 476 -35.94 -4.29 -9.45
C ALA A 476 -35.02 -4.93 -10.49
N HIS A 477 -35.48 -5.96 -11.21
CA HIS A 477 -34.72 -6.60 -12.27
C HIS A 477 -34.54 -5.67 -13.46
N PHE A 478 -35.62 -5.03 -13.92
CA PHE A 478 -35.57 -4.10 -15.05
C PHE A 478 -34.57 -2.95 -14.82
N TYR A 479 -34.60 -2.31 -13.64
CA TYR A 479 -33.76 -1.12 -13.38
C TYR A 479 -32.38 -1.42 -12.79
N ILE A 480 -32.19 -2.56 -12.13
CA ILE A 480 -30.96 -2.86 -11.36
C ILE A 480 -30.33 -4.18 -11.79
N SER A 481 -31.03 -5.31 -11.63
CA SER A 481 -30.40 -6.64 -11.82
C SER A 481 -29.99 -6.90 -13.28
N THR A 482 -30.90 -6.68 -14.24
CA THR A 482 -30.65 -6.92 -15.67
C THR A 482 -29.54 -6.03 -16.22
N PRO A 483 -29.55 -4.69 -16.01
CA PRO A 483 -28.46 -3.85 -16.50
C PRO A 483 -27.12 -4.20 -15.86
N MET A 484 -27.11 -4.55 -14.57
CA MET A 484 -25.90 -4.95 -13.86
C MET A 484 -25.35 -6.28 -14.37
N ALA A 485 -26.20 -7.30 -14.55
CA ALA A 485 -25.79 -8.59 -15.11
C ALA A 485 -25.26 -8.43 -16.54
N SER A 486 -25.94 -7.61 -17.35
CA SER A 486 -25.54 -7.35 -18.73
C SER A 486 -24.17 -6.66 -18.81
N ALA A 487 -23.90 -5.70 -17.92
CA ALA A 487 -22.60 -5.03 -17.85
C ALA A 487 -21.45 -5.97 -17.46
N ILE A 488 -21.69 -6.96 -16.59
CA ILE A 488 -20.69 -7.94 -16.15
C ILE A 488 -20.44 -9.01 -17.20
N ALA A 489 -21.49 -9.45 -17.90
CA ALA A 489 -21.37 -10.42 -18.98
C ALA A 489 -20.80 -9.81 -20.27
N GLY A 490 -20.97 -8.49 -20.47
CA GLY A 490 -20.59 -7.82 -21.72
C GLY A 490 -21.64 -7.95 -22.83
N GLU A 491 -22.79 -8.58 -22.55
CA GLU A 491 -23.89 -8.84 -23.47
C GLU A 491 -25.25 -8.72 -22.75
N PRO A 492 -26.37 -8.51 -23.45
CA PRO A 492 -27.69 -8.44 -22.82
C PRO A 492 -28.04 -9.73 -22.04
N ARG A 493 -28.30 -9.59 -20.74
CA ARG A 493 -28.61 -10.67 -19.79
C ARG A 493 -29.86 -10.33 -18.97
N PRO A 494 -31.07 -10.70 -19.43
CA PRO A 494 -32.30 -10.46 -18.68
C PRO A 494 -32.40 -11.39 -17.47
N VAL A 495 -32.66 -10.81 -16.29
CA VAL A 495 -32.93 -11.56 -15.05
C VAL A 495 -34.44 -11.65 -14.83
N GLU A 496 -34.98 -12.87 -14.77
CA GLU A 496 -36.44 -13.11 -14.73
C GLU A 496 -36.94 -13.83 -13.46
N ILE A 497 -36.05 -14.11 -12.49
CA ILE A 497 -36.43 -14.84 -11.27
C ILE A 497 -37.55 -14.13 -10.50
N SER A 498 -38.49 -14.91 -9.96
CA SER A 498 -39.62 -14.39 -9.19
C SER A 498 -39.64 -14.93 -7.76
N LEU A 499 -40.46 -14.30 -6.90
CA LEU A 499 -40.69 -14.75 -5.51
C LEU A 499 -41.36 -16.12 -5.42
N ILE A 500 -42.04 -16.55 -6.48
CA ILE A 500 -42.70 -17.85 -6.52
C ILE A 500 -41.62 -18.88 -6.85
N PRO A 501 -41.25 -19.77 -5.93
CA PRO A 501 -40.21 -20.75 -6.21
C PRO A 501 -40.66 -21.73 -7.28
N HIS A 502 -39.78 -22.02 -8.22
CA HIS A 502 -39.96 -23.15 -9.13
C HIS A 502 -39.67 -24.45 -8.37
N ILE A 503 -40.60 -25.40 -8.45
CA ILE A 503 -40.41 -26.73 -7.85
C ILE A 503 -39.30 -27.43 -8.63
N GLY A 504 -38.14 -27.64 -7.99
CA GLY A 504 -36.98 -28.25 -8.61
C GLY A 504 -35.83 -28.49 -7.64
N LEU A 505 -34.67 -28.87 -8.18
CA LEU A 505 -33.44 -29.09 -7.43
C LEU A 505 -32.99 -27.84 -6.63
N PRO A 506 -33.03 -26.60 -7.18
CA PRO A 506 -32.63 -25.41 -6.42
C PRO A 506 -33.44 -25.21 -5.12
N LEU A 507 -34.77 -25.41 -5.20
CA LEU A 507 -35.65 -25.33 -4.04
C LEU A 507 -35.36 -26.42 -3.00
N SER A 508 -35.06 -27.65 -3.43
CA SER A 508 -34.71 -28.73 -2.49
C SER A 508 -33.38 -28.49 -1.78
N LEU A 509 -32.37 -27.95 -2.49
CA LEU A 509 -31.09 -27.52 -1.91
C LEU A 509 -31.27 -26.33 -0.96
N SER A 510 -32.18 -25.41 -1.28
CA SER A 510 -32.57 -24.29 -0.43
C SER A 510 -33.25 -24.75 0.86
N LEU A 511 -34.19 -25.70 0.79
CA LEU A 511 -34.83 -26.33 1.94
C LEU A 511 -33.82 -27.11 2.79
N LEU A 512 -32.91 -27.84 2.17
CA LEU A 512 -31.81 -28.53 2.86
C LEU A 512 -30.92 -27.53 3.62
N THR A 513 -30.59 -26.41 3.01
CA THR A 513 -29.80 -25.34 3.63
C THR A 513 -30.52 -24.71 4.83
N ILE A 514 -31.84 -24.51 4.72
CA ILE A 514 -32.67 -24.03 5.83
C ILE A 514 -32.70 -25.06 6.97
N ALA A 515 -32.93 -26.34 6.67
CA ALA A 515 -32.93 -27.42 7.66
C ALA A 515 -31.58 -27.52 8.39
N LEU A 516 -30.47 -27.47 7.63
CA LEU A 516 -29.12 -27.43 8.17
C LEU A 516 -28.90 -26.19 9.06
N GLY A 517 -29.32 -25.01 8.61
CA GLY A 517 -29.21 -23.77 9.36
C GLY A 517 -30.00 -23.78 10.68
N ILE A 518 -31.20 -24.35 10.70
CA ILE A 518 -32.00 -24.54 11.92
C ILE A 518 -31.31 -25.51 12.87
N ALA A 519 -30.81 -26.64 12.37
CA ALA A 519 -30.08 -27.61 13.18
C ALA A 519 -28.82 -26.98 13.81
N LEU A 520 -28.05 -26.22 13.03
CA LEU A 520 -26.85 -25.52 13.51
C LEU A 520 -27.19 -24.41 14.52
N TYR A 521 -28.27 -23.65 14.31
CA TYR A 521 -28.71 -22.59 15.23
C TYR A 521 -29.13 -23.15 16.59
N THR A 522 -29.92 -24.24 16.61
CA THR A 522 -30.34 -24.87 17.87
C THR A 522 -29.17 -25.48 18.65
N GLN A 523 -28.11 -25.88 17.95
CA GLN A 523 -26.90 -26.44 18.54
C GLN A 523 -25.72 -25.45 18.59
N LEU A 524 -25.97 -24.14 18.43
CA LEU A 524 -24.94 -23.12 18.24
C LEU A 524 -23.85 -23.13 19.33
N SER A 525 -24.21 -23.41 20.58
CA SER A 525 -23.26 -23.50 21.69
C SER A 525 -22.29 -24.68 21.55
N ARG A 526 -22.77 -25.83 21.06
CA ARG A 526 -21.97 -27.04 20.78
C ARG A 526 -21.08 -26.83 19.55
N VAL A 527 -21.63 -26.25 18.48
CA VAL A 527 -20.85 -25.95 17.26
C VAL A 527 -19.75 -24.95 17.57
N ARG A 528 -20.05 -23.90 18.33
CA ARG A 528 -19.06 -22.91 18.77
C ARG A 528 -17.93 -23.54 19.60
N SER A 529 -18.25 -24.42 20.55
CA SER A 529 -17.23 -25.06 21.38
C SER A 529 -16.37 -26.05 20.59
N LEU A 530 -16.95 -26.77 19.63
CA LEU A 530 -16.21 -27.60 18.69
C LEU A 530 -15.25 -26.76 17.86
N MET A 531 -15.73 -25.66 17.25
CA MET A 531 -14.89 -24.76 16.44
C MET A 531 -13.75 -24.17 17.26
N ASP A 532 -14.01 -23.72 18.49
CA ASP A 532 -12.95 -23.17 19.34
C ASP A 532 -11.86 -24.21 19.67
N ARG A 533 -12.23 -25.48 19.90
CA ARG A 533 -11.27 -26.57 20.10
C ARG A 533 -10.47 -26.87 18.83
N SER A 534 -11.13 -26.99 17.68
CA SER A 534 -10.48 -27.28 16.40
C SER A 534 -9.48 -26.19 16.00
N PHE A 535 -9.85 -24.92 16.12
CA PHE A 535 -8.95 -23.82 15.78
C PHE A 535 -7.79 -23.67 16.78
N LYS A 536 -7.99 -24.00 18.06
CA LYS A 536 -6.88 -24.06 19.03
C LYS A 536 -5.87 -25.16 18.67
N ALA A 537 -6.34 -26.29 18.13
CA ALA A 537 -5.48 -27.38 17.68
C ALA A 537 -4.70 -27.06 16.40
N LEU A 538 -5.29 -26.30 15.47
CA LEU A 538 -4.64 -25.86 14.22
C LEU A 538 -3.52 -24.83 14.43
N GLY A 539 -3.44 -24.22 15.61
CA GLY A 539 -2.37 -23.29 15.98
C GLY A 539 -2.64 -21.82 15.59
N ALA A 540 -1.55 -21.08 15.36
CA ALA A 540 -1.59 -19.64 15.11
C ALA A 540 -2.19 -19.31 13.73
N GLY A 541 -3.22 -18.46 13.71
CA GLY A 541 -3.85 -17.99 12.47
C GLY A 541 -3.05 -16.93 11.70
N PRO A 542 -3.53 -16.52 10.51
CA PRO A 542 -2.83 -15.57 9.63
C PRO A 542 -2.59 -14.19 10.27
N ASP A 543 -3.40 -13.77 11.24
CA ASP A 543 -3.19 -12.53 12.01
C ASP A 543 -1.83 -12.51 12.73
N ARG A 544 -1.44 -13.62 13.36
CA ARG A 544 -0.12 -13.74 14.00
C ARG A 544 0.99 -13.85 12.97
N GLY A 545 0.72 -14.42 11.80
CA GLY A 545 1.64 -14.43 10.67
C GLY A 545 2.01 -13.00 10.24
N PHE A 546 1.03 -12.08 10.22
CA PHE A 546 1.28 -10.66 9.96
C PHE A 546 2.22 -10.03 11.00
N ASP A 547 1.97 -10.25 12.30
CA ASP A 547 2.83 -9.69 13.35
C ASP A 547 4.27 -10.21 13.24
N VAL A 548 4.45 -11.52 13.02
CA VAL A 548 5.77 -12.13 12.81
C VAL A 548 6.47 -11.56 11.59
N PHE A 549 5.74 -11.33 10.49
CA PHE A 549 6.28 -10.71 9.28
C PHE A 549 6.81 -9.30 9.56
N ILE A 550 6.00 -8.45 10.22
CA ILE A 550 6.40 -7.07 10.55
C ILE A 550 7.60 -7.06 11.52
N GLU A 551 7.58 -7.86 12.58
CA GLU A 551 8.70 -7.96 13.51
C GLU A 551 9.99 -8.44 12.84
N THR A 552 9.88 -9.37 11.89
CA THR A 552 11.03 -9.89 11.14
C THR A 552 11.58 -8.84 10.19
N LEU A 553 10.72 -8.09 9.51
CA LEU A 553 11.11 -6.98 8.64
C LEU A 553 11.86 -5.91 9.43
N VAL A 554 11.36 -5.51 10.59
CA VAL A 554 12.02 -4.52 11.45
C VAL A 554 13.37 -5.06 11.95
N ARG A 555 13.43 -6.32 12.39
CA ARG A 555 14.69 -6.96 12.81
C ARG A 555 15.71 -7.04 11.67
N MET A 556 15.26 -7.37 10.46
CA MET A 556 16.10 -7.40 9.26
C MET A 556 16.61 -6.00 8.91
N SER A 557 15.76 -4.97 8.99
CA SER A 557 16.17 -3.58 8.79
C SER A 557 17.28 -3.16 9.75
N PHE A 558 17.16 -3.49 11.04
CA PHE A 558 18.24 -3.26 12.01
C PHE A 558 19.50 -4.07 11.69
N HIS A 559 19.37 -5.30 11.21
CA HIS A 559 20.50 -6.13 10.84
C HIS A 559 21.26 -5.55 9.64
N VAL A 560 20.54 -5.21 8.55
CA VAL A 560 21.10 -4.55 7.36
C VAL A 560 21.76 -3.22 7.72
N THR A 561 21.10 -2.40 8.55
CA THR A 561 21.66 -1.12 9.00
C THR A 561 22.95 -1.31 9.77
N ARG A 562 23.03 -2.31 10.67
CA ARG A 562 24.26 -2.60 11.43
C ARG A 562 25.39 -3.15 10.56
N LEU A 563 25.06 -3.87 9.48
CA LEU A 563 26.04 -4.38 8.52
C LEU A 563 26.60 -3.27 7.63
N ILE A 564 25.73 -2.43 7.05
CA ILE A 564 26.14 -1.39 6.10
C ILE A 564 26.66 -0.14 6.80
N GLN A 565 26.11 0.19 7.97
CA GLN A 565 26.47 1.38 8.74
C GLN A 565 27.00 1.03 10.14
N PRO A 566 28.20 0.40 10.24
CA PRO A 566 28.79 0.03 11.53
C PRO A 566 29.30 1.23 12.34
N GLY A 567 29.34 2.44 11.76
CA GLY A 567 29.86 3.66 12.42
C GLY A 567 31.38 3.73 12.47
N ARG A 568 32.10 2.82 11.78
CA ARG A 568 33.56 2.76 11.72
C ARG A 568 34.06 3.36 10.41
N LEU A 569 34.81 4.46 10.48
CA LEU A 569 35.37 5.14 9.29
C LEU A 569 36.16 4.18 8.38
N GLU A 570 36.95 3.28 8.98
CA GLU A 570 37.75 2.30 8.24
C GLU A 570 36.90 1.45 7.29
N PHE A 571 35.71 1.02 7.70
CA PHE A 571 34.83 0.21 6.86
C PHE A 571 34.37 0.98 5.63
N TYR A 572 33.94 2.23 5.81
CA TYR A 572 33.49 3.08 4.71
C TYR A 572 34.63 3.40 3.74
N VAL A 573 35.83 3.65 4.26
CA VAL A 573 37.03 3.90 3.46
C VAL A 573 37.44 2.66 2.67
N THR A 574 37.52 1.50 3.32
CA THR A 574 37.84 0.22 2.66
C THR A 574 36.80 -0.13 1.58
N ALA A 575 35.50 0.05 1.86
CA ALA A 575 34.44 -0.18 0.88
C ALA A 575 34.56 0.77 -0.32
N THR A 576 34.87 2.05 -0.08
CA THR A 576 35.05 3.05 -1.13
C THR A 576 36.24 2.69 -2.03
N PHE A 577 37.39 2.35 -1.44
CA PHE A 577 38.56 1.92 -2.23
C PHE A 577 38.33 0.59 -2.95
N ALA A 578 37.59 -0.35 -2.36
CA ALA A 578 37.20 -1.58 -3.05
C ALA A 578 36.35 -1.29 -4.30
N VAL A 579 35.39 -0.36 -4.20
CA VAL A 579 34.60 0.10 -5.35
C VAL A 579 35.47 0.81 -6.38
N ILE A 580 36.41 1.67 -5.96
CA ILE A 580 37.37 2.33 -6.87
C ILE A 580 38.20 1.29 -7.62
N ALA A 581 38.76 0.29 -6.93
CA ALA A 581 39.50 -0.80 -7.56
C ALA A 581 38.63 -1.55 -8.59
N ALA A 582 37.37 -1.85 -8.25
CA ALA A 582 36.45 -2.49 -9.17
C ALA A 582 36.18 -1.61 -10.41
N VAL A 583 35.92 -0.31 -10.22
CA VAL A 583 35.68 0.63 -11.32
C VAL A 583 36.91 0.80 -12.22
N LEU A 584 38.12 0.75 -11.68
CA LEU A 584 39.35 0.88 -12.48
C LEU A 584 39.70 -0.41 -13.23
N LEU A 585 39.51 -1.58 -12.61
CA LEU A 585 39.95 -2.85 -13.19
C LEU A 585 38.88 -3.51 -14.06
N VAL A 586 37.62 -3.55 -13.62
CA VAL A 586 36.56 -4.31 -14.30
C VAL A 586 36.32 -3.86 -15.74
N PRO A 587 36.24 -2.56 -16.07
CA PRO A 587 36.07 -2.13 -17.46
C PRO A 587 37.23 -2.53 -18.36
N LEU A 588 38.48 -2.44 -17.88
CA LEU A 588 39.66 -2.82 -18.66
C LEU A 588 39.60 -4.29 -19.12
N PHE A 589 39.10 -5.18 -18.26
CA PHE A 589 38.92 -6.60 -18.60
C PHE A 589 37.64 -6.88 -19.39
N LEU A 590 36.51 -6.22 -19.08
CA LEU A 590 35.23 -6.47 -19.76
C LEU A 590 35.20 -5.94 -21.20
N TYR A 591 35.91 -4.85 -21.48
CA TYR A 591 35.95 -4.20 -22.80
C TYR A 591 37.25 -4.47 -23.57
N ASP A 592 38.12 -5.35 -23.05
CA ASP A 592 39.43 -5.70 -23.66
C ASP A 592 40.31 -4.47 -23.93
N GLU A 593 40.32 -3.52 -22.98
CA GLU A 593 41.04 -2.24 -23.08
C GLU A 593 42.37 -2.24 -22.32
N LEU A 594 42.93 -3.43 -22.04
CA LEU A 594 44.22 -3.53 -21.36
C LEU A 594 45.32 -2.81 -22.17
N PRO A 595 46.16 -1.99 -21.51
CA PRO A 595 47.25 -1.30 -22.20
C PRO A 595 48.30 -2.30 -22.71
N SER A 596 48.98 -1.95 -23.80
CA SER A 596 50.16 -2.70 -24.23
C SER A 596 51.32 -2.47 -23.24
N ILE A 597 52.23 -3.44 -23.13
CA ILE A 597 53.40 -3.31 -22.25
C ILE A 597 54.32 -2.23 -22.84
N PRO A 598 54.63 -1.14 -22.11
CA PRO A 598 55.54 -0.11 -22.60
C PRO A 598 56.97 -0.65 -22.71
N ALA A 599 57.67 -0.31 -23.80
CA ALA A 599 59.09 -0.60 -23.94
C ALA A 599 59.92 0.28 -22.99
N TRP A 600 60.92 -0.30 -22.35
CA TRP A 600 61.84 0.47 -21.51
C TRP A 600 62.70 1.39 -22.40
N PRO A 601 62.87 2.69 -22.05
CA PRO A 601 63.71 3.59 -22.83
C PRO A 601 65.16 3.09 -22.87
N HIS A 602 65.73 2.93 -24.08
CA HIS A 602 67.11 2.46 -24.23
C HIS A 602 68.15 3.50 -23.78
N ASP A 603 67.79 4.79 -23.79
CA ASP A 603 68.69 5.93 -23.48
C ASP A 603 68.21 6.74 -22.27
N MET A 604 67.74 6.07 -21.20
CA MET A 604 67.30 6.77 -19.99
C MET A 604 68.49 7.47 -19.30
N PRO A 605 68.48 8.80 -19.13
CA PRO A 605 69.56 9.50 -18.47
C PRO A 605 69.75 9.05 -17.02
N ILE A 606 71.01 8.91 -16.58
CA ILE A 606 71.36 8.43 -15.23
C ILE A 606 70.69 9.28 -14.13
N HIS A 607 70.56 10.59 -14.34
CA HIS A 607 69.95 11.48 -13.37
C HIS A 607 68.44 11.24 -13.19
N GLU A 608 67.69 10.97 -14.26
CA GLU A 608 66.27 10.61 -14.18
C GLU A 608 66.09 9.28 -13.43
N LEU A 609 66.90 8.27 -13.77
CA LEU A 609 66.90 6.97 -13.09
C LEU A 609 67.20 7.12 -11.60
N THR A 610 68.14 7.99 -11.24
CA THR A 610 68.50 8.25 -9.85
C THR A 610 67.31 8.76 -9.03
N PHE A 611 66.54 9.73 -9.55
CA PHE A 611 65.39 10.26 -8.82
C PHE A 611 64.19 9.31 -8.78
N ILE A 612 64.02 8.44 -9.78
CA ILE A 612 63.04 7.35 -9.70
C ILE A 612 63.42 6.35 -8.59
N VAL A 613 64.69 5.97 -8.50
CA VAL A 613 65.17 5.09 -7.41
C VAL A 613 64.99 5.74 -6.04
N ILE A 614 65.25 7.04 -5.91
CA ILE A 614 65.00 7.80 -4.68
C ILE A 614 63.51 7.80 -4.32
N ALA A 615 62.61 7.98 -5.29
CA ALA A 615 61.16 7.90 -5.05
C ALA A 615 60.73 6.50 -4.60
N VAL A 616 61.22 5.43 -5.24
CA VAL A 616 60.94 4.05 -4.81
C VAL A 616 61.48 3.78 -3.40
N ALA A 617 62.70 4.24 -3.10
CA ALA A 617 63.29 4.14 -1.76
C ALA A 617 62.46 4.92 -0.71
N GLY A 618 61.97 6.11 -1.07
CA GLY A 618 61.06 6.91 -0.24
C GLY A 618 59.77 6.17 0.07
N LEU A 619 59.11 5.58 -0.94
CA LEU A 619 57.92 4.75 -0.76
C LEU A 619 58.17 3.56 0.18
N LEU A 620 59.26 2.82 -0.03
CA LEU A 620 59.63 1.70 0.84
C LEU A 620 59.90 2.16 2.28
N ALA A 621 60.55 3.32 2.46
CA ALA A 621 60.78 3.92 3.76
C ALA A 621 59.47 4.32 4.46
N VAL A 622 58.48 4.85 3.73
CA VAL A 622 57.15 5.16 4.27
C VAL A 622 56.41 3.89 4.72
N LEU A 623 56.44 2.82 3.91
CA LEU A 623 55.73 1.57 4.21
C LEU A 623 56.36 0.77 5.37
N THR A 624 57.68 0.87 5.55
CA THR A 624 58.43 0.17 6.60
C THR A 624 58.65 0.99 7.86
N ALA A 625 58.26 2.26 7.86
CA ALA A 625 58.43 3.17 8.98
C ALA A 625 57.76 2.64 10.27
N SER A 626 58.56 2.53 11.33
CA SER A 626 58.10 2.05 12.64
C SER A 626 57.31 3.10 13.44
N SER A 627 57.44 4.38 13.09
CA SER A 627 56.73 5.50 13.71
C SER A 627 56.08 6.39 12.66
N ARG A 628 54.96 7.05 13.03
CA ARG A 628 54.28 7.99 12.12
C ARG A 628 55.18 9.18 11.77
N LEU A 629 56.05 9.60 12.69
CA LEU A 629 57.03 10.64 12.43
C LEU A 629 58.00 10.23 11.32
N THR A 630 58.56 9.02 11.40
CA THR A 630 59.44 8.47 10.36
C THR A 630 58.70 8.37 9.02
N ALA A 631 57.44 7.94 9.02
CA ALA A 631 56.62 7.86 7.81
C ALA A 631 56.40 9.24 7.16
N ILE A 632 56.11 10.27 7.94
CA ILE A 632 55.86 11.61 7.39
C ILE A 632 57.16 12.27 6.91
N ILE A 633 58.27 12.11 7.62
CA ILE A 633 59.59 12.59 7.14
C ILE A 633 60.00 11.85 5.86
N ALA A 634 59.77 10.54 5.78
CA ALA A 634 60.01 9.75 4.58
C ALA A 634 59.10 10.16 3.41
N LEU A 635 57.86 10.61 3.68
CA LEU A 635 56.99 11.19 2.66
C LEU A 635 57.61 12.47 2.05
N GLY A 636 58.39 13.23 2.82
CA GLY A 636 59.14 14.36 2.28
C GLY A 636 60.16 13.96 1.23
N ILE A 637 60.84 12.81 1.40
CA ILE A 637 61.75 12.27 0.37
C ILE A 637 60.98 12.05 -0.95
N GLN A 638 59.76 11.53 -0.87
CA GLN A 638 58.88 11.37 -2.04
C GLN A 638 58.51 12.72 -2.66
N GLY A 639 58.12 13.70 -1.85
CA GLY A 639 57.76 15.05 -2.32
C GLY A 639 58.90 15.76 -3.03
N PHE A 640 60.11 15.73 -2.46
CA PHE A 640 61.31 16.30 -3.07
C PHE A 640 61.74 15.56 -4.34
N ALA A 641 61.64 14.23 -4.38
CA ALA A 641 61.93 13.45 -5.58
C ALA A 641 60.98 13.82 -6.73
N VAL A 642 59.67 13.93 -6.46
CA VAL A 642 58.66 14.35 -7.45
C VAL A 642 58.92 15.79 -7.93
N ALA A 643 59.28 16.71 -7.04
CA ALA A 643 59.61 18.08 -7.41
C ALA A 643 60.80 18.16 -8.37
N VAL A 644 61.85 17.35 -8.17
CA VAL A 644 62.98 17.27 -9.10
C VAL A 644 62.57 16.62 -10.41
N ILE A 645 61.72 15.59 -10.39
CA ILE A 645 61.16 14.99 -11.61
C ILE A 645 60.42 16.07 -12.43
N PHE A 646 59.57 16.90 -11.82
CA PHE A 646 58.92 18.01 -12.53
C PHE A 646 59.93 18.98 -13.15
N LEU A 647 61.02 19.30 -12.46
CA LEU A 647 62.06 20.17 -13.00
C LEU A 647 62.77 19.55 -14.22
N LEU A 648 63.08 18.25 -14.14
CA LEU A 648 63.72 17.50 -15.24
C LEU A 648 62.83 17.43 -16.48
N PHE A 649 61.52 17.30 -16.29
CA PHE A 649 60.53 17.30 -17.38
C PHE A 649 60.06 18.71 -17.79
N GLY A 650 60.79 19.77 -17.42
CA GLY A 650 60.56 21.13 -17.92
C GLY A 650 59.37 21.86 -17.29
N ALA A 651 58.94 21.46 -16.09
CA ALA A 651 57.87 22.09 -15.32
C ALA A 651 58.42 22.81 -14.06
N PRO A 652 59.16 23.93 -14.22
CA PRO A 652 59.80 24.63 -13.10
C PRO A 652 58.81 25.21 -12.08
N ASP A 653 57.67 25.75 -12.54
CA ASP A 653 56.65 26.33 -11.65
C ASP A 653 56.01 25.26 -10.74
N LEU A 654 55.76 24.05 -11.27
CA LEU A 654 55.27 22.91 -10.48
C LEU A 654 56.34 22.42 -9.50
N SER A 655 57.61 22.44 -9.91
CA SER A 655 58.74 22.06 -9.05
C SER A 655 58.89 22.99 -7.85
N PHE A 656 58.92 24.30 -8.08
CA PHE A 656 59.07 25.30 -7.00
C PHE A 656 57.88 25.27 -6.04
N THR A 657 56.65 25.17 -6.56
CA THR A 657 55.47 25.05 -5.71
C THR A 657 55.49 23.76 -4.87
N GLN A 658 55.88 22.63 -5.45
CA GLN A 658 56.03 21.36 -4.72
C GLN A 658 57.07 21.45 -3.59
N PHE A 659 58.24 22.07 -3.84
CA PHE A 659 59.25 22.29 -2.79
C PHE A 659 58.73 23.17 -1.65
N MET A 660 57.99 24.24 -1.99
CA MET A 660 57.39 25.12 -0.99
C MET A 660 56.34 24.40 -0.15
N VAL A 661 55.45 23.63 -0.79
CA VAL A 661 54.39 22.86 -0.11
C VAL A 661 54.98 21.80 0.81
N GLU A 662 56.03 21.10 0.36
CA GLU A 662 56.71 20.09 1.19
C GLU A 662 57.35 20.73 2.43
N THR A 663 58.06 21.84 2.23
CA THR A 663 58.67 22.61 3.33
C THR A 663 57.60 23.09 4.33
N LEU A 664 56.48 23.60 3.84
CA LEU A 664 55.39 24.11 4.68
C LEU A 664 54.67 22.98 5.42
N SER A 665 54.54 21.80 4.80
CA SER A 665 53.97 20.60 5.43
C SER A 665 54.80 20.15 6.63
N VAL A 666 56.14 20.15 6.52
CA VAL A 666 57.06 19.86 7.63
C VAL A 666 56.90 20.88 8.78
N VAL A 667 56.75 22.16 8.46
CA VAL A 667 56.52 23.22 9.46
C VAL A 667 55.19 23.00 10.19
N ILE A 668 54.08 22.78 9.46
CA ILE A 668 52.76 22.51 10.05
C ILE A 668 52.82 21.27 10.93
N LEU A 669 53.45 20.18 10.46
CA LEU A 669 53.57 18.95 11.23
C LEU A 669 54.31 19.17 12.55
N THR A 670 55.43 19.89 12.50
CA THR A 670 56.25 20.20 13.68
C THR A 670 55.45 20.98 14.72
N LEU A 671 54.62 21.93 14.27
CA LEU A 671 53.67 22.66 15.13
C LEU A 671 52.62 21.73 15.76
N VAL A 672 52.02 20.84 14.98
CA VAL A 672 51.00 19.87 15.46
C VAL A 672 51.60 18.87 16.47
N MET A 673 52.85 18.46 16.28
CA MET A 673 53.57 17.54 17.16
C MET A 673 53.80 18.08 18.57
N THR A 674 53.76 19.40 18.76
CA THR A 674 53.78 19.98 20.13
C THR A 674 52.56 19.56 20.96
N ARG A 675 51.49 19.09 20.31
CA ARG A 675 50.20 18.73 20.94
C ARG A 675 49.80 17.26 20.77
N LEU A 676 50.38 16.52 19.83
CA LEU A 676 50.02 15.13 19.52
C LEU A 676 51.22 14.18 19.63
N ARG A 677 51.02 13.02 20.25
CA ARG A 677 52.01 11.93 20.28
C ARG A 677 51.86 11.06 19.04
N LEU A 678 52.85 11.08 18.15
CA LEU A 678 52.87 10.34 16.89
C LEU A 678 53.54 8.95 16.99
N SER A 679 53.64 8.39 18.19
CA SER A 679 54.41 7.17 18.50
C SER A 679 53.76 5.80 18.24
N PRO A 680 52.43 5.61 18.07
CA PRO A 680 51.92 4.25 17.94
C PRO A 680 52.09 3.70 16.51
N SER A 681 52.70 2.50 16.45
CA SER A 681 52.78 1.62 15.28
C SER A 681 51.40 1.10 14.87
N ASP A 682 51.28 0.51 13.68
CA ASP A 682 50.04 -0.11 13.21
C ASP A 682 49.72 -1.41 13.96
N HIS A 683 48.70 -1.38 14.82
CA HIS A 683 48.27 -2.50 15.68
C HIS A 683 47.39 -3.53 14.94
N ARG A 684 47.14 -3.36 13.64
CA ARG A 684 46.31 -4.29 12.85
C ARG A 684 46.94 -5.68 12.77
N GLY A 685 46.11 -6.72 12.91
CA GLY A 685 46.51 -8.11 12.70
C GLY A 685 46.83 -8.41 11.22
N LEU A 686 47.52 -9.51 10.97
CA LEU A 686 48.01 -9.88 9.63
C LEU A 686 46.88 -10.01 8.59
N GLY A 687 45.72 -10.54 8.97
CA GLY A 687 44.58 -10.68 8.06
C GLY A 687 44.00 -9.34 7.57
N GLN A 688 43.87 -8.35 8.46
CA GLN A 688 43.40 -7.01 8.07
C GLN A 688 44.43 -6.29 7.20
N LYS A 689 45.72 -6.44 7.54
CA LYS A 689 46.83 -5.92 6.72
C LYS A 689 46.82 -6.50 5.31
N LEU A 690 46.60 -7.81 5.16
CA LEU A 690 46.48 -8.44 3.85
C LEU A 690 45.32 -7.88 3.03
N LEU A 691 44.12 -7.78 3.60
CA LEU A 691 42.96 -7.21 2.91
C LEU A 691 43.23 -5.78 2.42
N ASP A 692 43.69 -4.91 3.32
CA ASP A 692 43.96 -3.51 3.00
C ASP A 692 45.08 -3.39 1.96
N SER A 693 46.09 -4.27 2.03
CA SER A 693 47.18 -4.32 1.04
C SER A 693 46.68 -4.79 -0.32
N THR A 694 45.82 -5.81 -0.38
CA THR A 694 45.22 -6.27 -1.63
C THR A 694 44.40 -5.17 -2.29
N ILE A 695 43.58 -4.44 -1.52
CA ILE A 695 42.78 -3.33 -2.05
C ILE A 695 43.68 -2.17 -2.52
N ALA A 696 44.71 -1.83 -1.74
CA ALA A 696 45.67 -0.79 -2.11
C ALA A 696 46.43 -1.14 -3.39
N ILE A 697 46.91 -2.38 -3.52
CA ILE A 697 47.56 -2.89 -4.73
C ILE A 697 46.58 -2.90 -5.90
N ALA A 698 45.35 -3.36 -5.70
CA ALA A 698 44.34 -3.35 -6.76
C ALA A 698 44.03 -1.93 -7.26
N CYS A 699 43.89 -0.95 -6.36
CA CYS A 699 43.74 0.45 -6.73
C CYS A 699 44.97 0.98 -7.47
N GLY A 700 46.17 0.74 -6.93
CA GLY A 700 47.43 1.20 -7.51
C GLY A 700 47.67 0.62 -8.91
N THR A 701 47.49 -0.68 -9.08
CA THR A 701 47.56 -1.37 -10.37
C THR A 701 46.47 -0.88 -11.32
N GLY A 702 45.23 -0.73 -10.85
CA GLY A 702 44.13 -0.19 -11.67
C GLY A 702 44.45 1.21 -12.20
N PHE A 703 44.94 2.11 -11.34
CA PHE A 703 45.37 3.45 -11.74
C PHE A 703 46.57 3.40 -12.70
N ALA A 704 47.55 2.53 -12.44
CA ALA A 704 48.71 2.38 -13.30
C ALA A 704 48.32 1.92 -14.71
N LEU A 705 47.49 0.86 -14.82
CA LEU A 705 46.99 0.37 -16.09
C LEU A 705 46.13 1.41 -16.81
N PHE A 706 45.27 2.12 -16.08
CA PHE A 706 44.48 3.20 -16.63
C PHE A 706 45.35 4.33 -17.20
N LEU A 707 46.36 4.78 -16.44
CA LEU A 707 47.29 5.81 -16.90
C LEU A 707 48.12 5.34 -18.10
N MET A 708 48.60 4.09 -18.10
CA MET A 708 49.29 3.49 -19.25
C MET A 708 48.41 3.48 -20.49
N ARG A 709 47.14 3.13 -20.34
CA ARG A 709 46.18 3.14 -21.46
C ARG A 709 45.93 4.56 -21.95
N ALA A 710 45.78 5.52 -21.04
CA ALA A 710 45.57 6.93 -21.36
C ALA A 710 46.76 7.55 -22.09
N THR A 711 48.01 7.22 -21.73
CA THR A 711 49.21 7.74 -22.40
C THR A 711 49.49 7.10 -23.76
N GLN A 712 48.90 5.94 -24.04
CA GLN A 712 48.94 5.29 -25.36
C GLN A 712 47.92 5.88 -26.35
N ALA A 713 46.96 6.68 -25.87
CA ALA A 713 46.05 7.40 -26.74
C ALA A 713 46.78 8.53 -27.48
N SER A 714 46.32 8.87 -28.68
CA SER A 714 46.87 9.99 -29.45
C SER A 714 46.65 11.31 -28.70
N PHE A 715 47.74 11.99 -28.35
CA PHE A 715 47.67 13.30 -27.70
C PHE A 715 47.30 14.39 -28.73
N ASP A 716 46.24 15.15 -28.46
CA ASP A 716 45.82 16.28 -29.29
C ASP A 716 46.52 17.57 -28.84
N ASN A 717 47.44 18.08 -29.67
CA ASN A 717 48.25 19.27 -29.38
C ASN A 717 47.51 20.60 -29.51
N ARG A 718 46.25 20.63 -29.96
CA ARG A 718 45.53 21.86 -30.29
C ARG A 718 45.54 22.92 -29.19
N LEU A 719 45.37 22.52 -27.92
CA LEU A 719 45.43 23.46 -26.79
C LEU A 719 46.86 23.91 -26.50
N THR A 720 47.83 23.01 -26.60
CA THR A 720 49.26 23.36 -26.47
C THR A 720 49.66 24.39 -27.51
N ASP A 721 49.27 24.20 -28.76
CA ASP A 721 49.55 25.12 -29.87
C ASP A 721 48.84 26.46 -29.69
N PHE A 722 47.57 26.43 -29.24
CA PHE A 722 46.81 27.64 -28.90
C PHE A 722 47.53 28.46 -27.82
N TYR A 723 47.90 27.86 -26.69
CA TYR A 723 48.55 28.57 -25.60
C TYR A 723 49.95 29.06 -26.00
N ASN A 724 50.74 28.28 -26.75
CA ASN A 724 52.04 28.72 -27.24
C ASN A 724 51.94 29.91 -28.18
N THR A 725 50.94 29.94 -29.05
CA THR A 725 50.72 31.03 -30.02
C THR A 725 50.25 32.30 -29.33
N TYR A 726 49.30 32.19 -28.39
CA TYR A 726 48.56 33.35 -27.88
C TYR A 726 49.02 33.86 -26.51
N SER A 727 49.79 33.10 -25.72
CA SER A 727 50.22 33.56 -24.37
C SER A 727 51.03 34.87 -24.43
N LYS A 728 51.96 34.99 -25.37
CA LYS A 728 52.79 36.19 -25.52
C LYS A 728 52.10 37.27 -26.36
N VAL A 729 51.35 36.86 -27.38
CA VAL A 729 50.78 37.77 -28.38
C VAL A 729 49.51 38.47 -27.87
N ILE A 730 48.62 37.72 -27.20
CA ILE A 730 47.32 38.22 -26.72
C ILE A 730 47.38 38.52 -25.22
N ALA A 731 47.90 37.60 -24.41
CA ALA A 731 47.94 37.75 -22.95
C ALA A 731 49.22 38.41 -22.42
N HIS A 732 50.13 38.82 -23.32
CA HIS A 732 51.36 39.57 -23.03
C HIS A 732 52.33 38.91 -22.02
N GLY A 733 52.27 37.60 -21.82
CA GLY A 733 53.13 36.85 -20.90
C GLY A 733 54.02 35.82 -21.58
N ALA A 734 55.29 35.74 -21.17
CA ALA A 734 56.25 34.75 -21.68
C ALA A 734 56.18 33.41 -20.94
N ASN A 735 55.73 33.39 -19.68
CA ASN A 735 55.51 32.17 -18.93
C ASN A 735 54.10 31.63 -19.23
N VAL A 736 54.04 30.61 -20.10
CA VAL A 736 52.78 30.00 -20.56
C VAL A 736 51.98 29.41 -19.39
N VAL A 737 52.63 28.75 -18.42
CA VAL A 737 51.94 28.15 -17.27
C VAL A 737 51.27 29.24 -16.43
N ASN A 738 52.02 30.29 -16.08
CA ASN A 738 51.46 31.42 -15.33
C ASN A 738 50.31 32.10 -16.09
N VAL A 739 50.47 32.35 -17.39
CA VAL A 739 49.42 32.95 -18.22
C VAL A 739 48.16 32.07 -18.27
N ILE A 740 48.31 30.74 -18.34
CA ILE A 740 47.16 29.83 -18.27
C ILE A 740 46.42 30.02 -16.95
N ILE A 741 47.11 30.01 -15.81
CA ILE A 741 46.43 30.03 -14.50
C ILE A 741 45.89 31.42 -14.13
N VAL A 742 46.49 32.53 -14.59
CA VAL A 742 46.01 33.88 -14.23
C VAL A 742 45.10 34.54 -15.26
N ASP A 743 45.22 34.20 -16.54
CA ASP A 743 44.49 34.87 -17.63
C ASP A 743 43.50 33.92 -18.30
N PHE A 744 43.98 32.92 -19.05
CA PHE A 744 43.09 32.02 -19.80
C PHE A 744 42.15 31.20 -18.91
N ARG A 745 42.63 30.77 -17.74
CA ARG A 745 41.90 29.98 -16.72
C ARG A 745 41.96 30.61 -15.34
N GLY A 746 41.96 31.95 -15.28
CA GLY A 746 41.98 32.74 -14.04
C GLY A 746 40.88 32.37 -13.02
N THR A 747 39.75 31.86 -13.50
CA THR A 747 38.64 31.40 -12.65
C THR A 747 39.00 30.22 -11.77
N ASP A 748 39.87 29.32 -12.23
CA ASP A 748 40.28 28.13 -11.48
C ASP A 748 41.18 28.54 -10.31
N THR A 749 42.13 29.45 -10.56
CA THR A 749 43.00 30.03 -9.54
C THR A 749 42.21 30.86 -8.52
N LEU A 750 41.18 31.60 -8.95
CA LEU A 750 40.27 32.25 -7.99
C LEU A 750 39.60 31.24 -7.06
N GLY A 751 39.19 30.09 -7.60
CA GLY A 751 38.63 28.97 -6.82
C GLY A 751 39.63 28.39 -5.82
N GLU A 752 40.86 28.14 -6.25
CA GLU A 752 41.94 27.65 -5.38
C GLU A 752 42.26 28.64 -4.24
N ILE A 753 42.35 29.95 -4.55
CA ILE A 753 42.54 31.01 -3.54
C ILE A 753 41.39 30.97 -2.53
N ALA A 754 40.14 30.81 -2.99
CA ALA A 754 38.99 30.68 -2.10
C ALA A 754 39.08 29.44 -1.21
N VAL A 755 39.54 28.29 -1.72
CA VAL A 755 39.75 27.06 -0.91
C VAL A 755 40.79 27.30 0.18
N VAL A 756 41.92 27.93 -0.14
CA VAL A 756 42.96 28.26 0.86
C VAL A 756 42.43 29.23 1.91
N MET A 757 41.72 30.28 1.49
CA MET A 757 41.09 31.25 2.39
C MET A 757 40.10 30.57 3.33
N ILE A 758 39.17 29.77 2.80
CA ILE A 758 38.16 29.05 3.58
C ILE A 758 38.82 28.06 4.54
N THR A 759 39.86 27.34 4.09
CA THR A 759 40.63 26.44 4.95
C THR A 759 41.28 27.19 6.11
N GLY A 760 41.90 28.34 5.84
CA GLY A 760 42.45 29.22 6.88
C GLY A 760 41.40 29.71 7.88
N LEU A 761 40.23 30.15 7.39
CA LEU A 761 39.11 30.58 8.21
C LEU A 761 38.52 29.43 9.05
N ALA A 762 38.42 28.22 8.49
CA ALA A 762 37.95 27.03 9.18
C ALA A 762 38.92 26.61 10.30
N ILE A 763 40.23 26.63 10.03
CA ILE A 763 41.27 26.39 11.05
C ILE A 763 41.15 27.43 12.17
N LEU A 764 41.00 28.73 11.83
CA LEU A 764 40.83 29.79 12.82
C LEU A 764 39.57 29.57 13.68
N ALA A 765 38.46 29.18 13.07
CA ALA A 765 37.21 28.86 13.75
C ALA A 765 37.38 27.67 14.71
N LEU A 766 38.02 26.58 14.26
CA LEU A 766 38.29 25.40 15.08
C LEU A 766 39.21 25.70 16.27
N ILE A 767 40.19 26.60 16.10
CA ILE A 767 41.06 27.04 17.20
C ILE A 767 40.30 27.90 18.22
N ARG A 768 39.37 28.74 17.76
CA ARG A 768 38.61 29.67 18.63
C ARG A 768 37.42 29.01 19.34
N ILE A 769 36.75 28.05 18.70
CA ILE A 769 35.60 27.36 19.27
C ILE A 769 36.11 26.30 20.26
N ARG A 770 36.19 26.66 21.55
CA ARG A 770 36.40 25.67 22.61
C ARG A 770 35.10 24.91 22.84
N PRO A 771 35.04 23.57 22.71
CA PRO A 771 33.86 22.82 23.11
C PRO A 771 33.63 23.08 24.61
N ALA A 772 32.38 23.43 24.97
CA ALA A 772 31.98 23.50 26.37
C ALA A 772 32.35 22.17 27.04
N ALA A 773 33.04 22.22 28.18
CA ALA A 773 33.47 21.03 28.89
C ALA A 773 32.27 20.09 29.05
N VAL A 774 32.35 18.89 28.47
CA VAL A 774 31.34 17.86 28.65
C VAL A 774 31.19 17.65 30.16
N LEU A 775 30.06 18.05 30.73
CA LEU A 775 29.71 17.82 32.12
C LEU A 775 29.88 16.32 32.38
N LYS A 776 30.93 15.94 33.12
CA LYS A 776 31.07 14.59 33.66
C LYS A 776 29.86 14.35 34.55
N GLY A 777 28.86 13.64 34.04
CA GLY A 777 27.75 13.14 34.86
C GLY A 777 28.29 12.33 36.04
N PRO A 778 27.62 12.34 37.20
CA PRO A 778 28.14 11.74 38.42
C PRO A 778 28.39 10.25 38.21
N ALA A 779 29.61 9.81 38.54
CA ALA A 779 30.01 8.42 38.47
C ALA A 779 29.08 7.57 39.35
N LYS A 780 28.19 6.77 38.74
CA LYS A 780 27.45 5.72 39.44
C LYS A 780 28.44 4.63 39.85
N THR A 781 28.87 4.67 41.10
CA THR A 781 29.49 3.54 41.80
C THR A 781 28.51 2.38 41.86
N VAL A 782 28.59 1.47 40.90
CA VAL A 782 27.93 0.16 40.98
C VAL A 782 28.75 -0.72 41.92
N LYS A 783 28.40 -0.71 43.22
CA LYS A 783 28.82 -1.75 44.15
C LYS A 783 28.12 -3.05 43.75
N LYS A 784 28.89 -4.00 43.21
CA LYS A 784 28.53 -5.43 43.21
C LYS A 784 28.30 -5.86 44.67
N LYS A 785 27.04 -6.11 45.05
CA LYS A 785 26.72 -7.02 46.17
C LYS A 785 26.18 -8.30 45.57
N GLY A 786 26.77 -9.40 46.03
CA GLY A 786 26.61 -10.74 45.49
C GLY A 786 25.27 -11.41 45.82
N ALA A 787 25.15 -12.59 45.23
CA ALA A 787 24.07 -13.55 45.30
C ALA A 787 23.66 -13.94 46.73
N ARG A 788 22.35 -14.15 46.91
CA ARG A 788 21.70 -15.32 47.55
C ARG A 788 20.21 -15.03 47.73
N THR A 789 19.39 -15.64 46.87
CA THR A 789 18.30 -16.61 47.14
C THR A 789 17.40 -16.66 45.93
#